data_AF-A0A2D5H9A2-F1
#
_entry.id   AF-A0A2D5H9A2-F1
#
_cell.length_a   1.000
_cell.length_b   1.000
_cell.length_c   1.000
_cell.angle_alpha   90.00
_cell.angle_beta   90.00
_cell.angle_gamma   90.00
#
_symmetry.space_group_name_H-M   'P 1'
#
loop_
_entity.id
_entity.type
_entity.pdbx_description
1 polymer ?
#
loop_
_entity_poly.entity_id
_entity_poly.type
_entity_poly.pdbx_seq_one_letter_code
_entity_poly.pdbx_strand_id
1 'polypeptide(L)'
;MPPALDEPTTHCLVAIDHDAAQLGETLAQNLPEAARCGFEGLVWQQERSLFDSAGPVPDFVLEQCRRSGLSPIVELDLTLFPLDHPLVERHPALFGIRRWGAGDAPIDPRKQRSAVGLARARLQQPDAAILLDPFVDAAMELVDAGVRGFRLCGIDRIRPDFLFRFLTALRKRASGLLIFADASNMPRSEILARAELGFDFIVSSFGWWDLRASWLVEEVEALRRAVPIVAEVRPPQVRSDNPAEIGRSMMAAASTGTGFIAPLGAVHLCSEAATRAVDIASTARHYPGEMRRLSGSSSPVTALLRAEAGDVRKADTAMLTLINTSPEPSPAPEPQALLPGMGADFAFDESLFRPLHGCEVRIAEARTRAPIVLAADEDAQSAAVQPRLVIEAVSPAVTGGDFPVKRVVGESVDVSAKIFGDGHEQLAAEIQWRGCDEDEWAAARMVQFPNDLWEGHFPLRRMGRHEFRIEAWLDRFGAFRRDFRKKLDAGVAQKVDYAEGRVLVEKASARTSGDLAKALALWAGKLKGDDKAEALLSDDLAALMDQADDRPHQLHSDIQLVDAERLQARYSSWYELFPRSQTNDPKRHGTFLDVIERLPAIREMGFDTLYFPPIHPIGRTNRKGPNNTLTPGEGDPGSPYAIGSADGGHDALHPELGSLADFERLIEAAHEHGLEIALDFAIQCSPDHPWLKDHPDWFDWRPDGTVKYAENPPKKYQDIVNVDFYQTGAIPDLWLALRDVVLFWVERGVKTFRVDNPHTKPLPFWEWMIANVRARHPDAIFLAEAFTRPGMMYRLAKIGFSQSYTYFTWRDHKGELIDYITELTQTGPKEFYRPHFFVNTPDINPHFLQTSGRPGFRIRAVLAATLSGLFGVYSGFELCEAAPVPGKEEYLDSEKYEIRPRDFAAPGNIVGDITLLNRLRRSHPALQTHLNTRFLHISDDAVLYYAKPSPDGSDMLLVMVSLDPHNSRSGHFEVPLWDFGIDDNGSIGVEDLTMGGRFRWYGKWQHITLDPDQPYRIWRVAPGADA
;
A
#
# COMPACT_ATOMS: atom_id res chain seq x y z
N MET A 1 -19.70 26.18 -41.66
CA MET A 1 -19.07 27.01 -40.61
C MET A 1 -20.06 28.09 -40.25
N PRO A 2 -20.50 28.19 -38.98
CA PRO A 2 -21.30 29.33 -38.54
C PRO A 2 -20.46 30.61 -38.68
N PRO A 3 -21.08 31.78 -38.90
CA PRO A 3 -20.36 33.04 -38.87
C PRO A 3 -19.70 33.21 -37.49
N ALA A 4 -18.50 33.80 -37.47
CA ALA A 4 -17.86 34.21 -36.23
C ALA A 4 -18.83 35.09 -35.45
N LEU A 5 -19.17 34.68 -34.23
CA LEU A 5 -19.90 35.52 -33.28
C LEU A 5 -19.06 36.78 -33.08
N ASP A 6 -19.67 37.96 -33.27
CA ASP A 6 -19.11 39.24 -32.80
C ASP A 6 -18.73 39.11 -31.30
N GLU A 7 -17.86 40.01 -30.79
CA GLU A 7 -17.42 40.00 -29.38
C GLU A 7 -18.59 39.68 -28.43
N PRO A 8 -18.44 38.73 -27.49
CA PRO A 8 -19.54 38.28 -26.64
C PRO A 8 -20.11 39.46 -25.85
N THR A 9 -21.33 39.87 -26.21
CA THR A 9 -22.03 40.98 -25.58
C THR A 9 -22.44 40.58 -24.16
N THR A 10 -22.02 41.36 -23.15
CA THR A 10 -22.45 41.16 -21.76
C THR A 10 -23.72 41.93 -21.51
N HIS A 11 -24.77 41.21 -21.09
CA HIS A 11 -26.05 41.81 -20.77
C HIS A 11 -26.28 41.89 -19.25
N CYS A 12 -26.37 43.11 -18.73
CA CYS A 12 -26.66 43.40 -17.32
C CYS A 12 -28.01 44.12 -17.24
N LEU A 13 -29.06 43.40 -16.84
CA LEU A 13 -30.44 43.91 -16.86
C LEU A 13 -31.04 43.97 -15.45
N VAL A 14 -31.96 44.90 -15.23
CA VAL A 14 -32.81 44.92 -14.03
C VAL A 14 -34.20 44.39 -14.35
N ALA A 15 -34.85 43.72 -13.40
CA ALA A 15 -36.23 43.23 -13.54
C ALA A 15 -37.15 43.82 -12.46
N ILE A 16 -38.41 44.06 -12.82
CA ILE A 16 -39.46 44.50 -11.90
C ILE A 16 -40.80 43.83 -12.21
N ASP A 17 -41.56 43.50 -11.17
CA ASP A 17 -42.89 42.90 -11.25
C ASP A 17 -43.99 43.99 -11.34
N HIS A 18 -45.02 43.73 -12.15
CA HIS A 18 -46.15 44.62 -12.40
C HIS A 18 -47.02 44.93 -11.16
N ASP A 19 -46.98 44.09 -10.12
CA ASP A 19 -47.78 44.22 -8.89
C ASP A 19 -47.11 45.03 -7.77
N ALA A 20 -46.02 45.75 -8.06
CA ALA A 20 -45.34 46.56 -7.05
C ALA A 20 -46.21 47.76 -6.58
N ALA A 21 -46.40 47.89 -5.26
CA ALA A 21 -47.06 49.05 -4.65
C ALA A 21 -46.30 50.35 -5.01
N GLN A 22 -47.02 51.42 -5.38
CA GLN A 22 -46.43 52.72 -5.78
C GLN A 22 -45.43 52.65 -6.94
N LEU A 23 -45.68 51.76 -7.89
CA LEU A 23 -44.84 51.47 -9.07
C LEU A 23 -44.21 52.70 -9.77
N GLY A 24 -44.96 53.78 -9.96
CA GLY A 24 -44.46 55.00 -10.61
C GLY A 24 -43.36 55.73 -9.82
N GLU A 25 -43.45 55.76 -8.49
CA GLU A 25 -42.44 56.37 -7.61
C GLU A 25 -41.19 55.49 -7.52
N THR A 26 -41.39 54.18 -7.39
CA THR A 26 -40.30 53.18 -7.35
C THR A 26 -39.44 53.22 -8.60
N LEU A 27 -40.05 53.32 -9.79
CA LEU A 27 -39.30 53.40 -11.06
C LEU A 27 -38.53 54.72 -11.18
N ALA A 28 -39.14 55.85 -10.80
CA ALA A 28 -38.48 57.15 -10.88
C ALA A 28 -37.28 57.27 -9.92
N GLN A 29 -37.31 56.59 -8.77
CA GLN A 29 -36.23 56.58 -7.79
C GLN A 29 -35.10 55.60 -8.15
N ASN A 30 -35.45 54.38 -8.57
CA ASN A 30 -34.47 53.28 -8.60
C ASN A 30 -33.82 53.07 -9.98
N LEU A 31 -34.48 53.44 -11.09
CA LEU A 31 -33.91 53.27 -12.43
C LEU A 31 -32.65 54.12 -12.68
N PRO A 32 -32.55 55.40 -12.24
CA PRO A 32 -31.32 56.17 -12.37
C PRO A 32 -30.13 55.54 -11.62
N GLU A 33 -30.39 54.92 -10.47
CA GLU A 33 -29.36 54.21 -9.71
C GLU A 33 -28.92 52.93 -10.40
N ALA A 34 -29.84 52.14 -10.95
CA ALA A 34 -29.50 50.98 -11.75
C ALA A 34 -28.63 51.36 -12.97
N ALA A 35 -28.98 52.43 -13.69
CA ALA A 35 -28.16 52.94 -14.79
C ALA A 35 -26.75 53.36 -14.32
N ARG A 36 -26.64 54.02 -13.15
CA ARG A 36 -25.35 54.40 -12.55
C ARG A 36 -24.49 53.20 -12.19
N CYS A 37 -25.10 52.11 -11.75
CA CYS A 37 -24.40 50.85 -11.45
C CYS A 37 -23.96 50.08 -12.72
N GLY A 38 -24.33 50.55 -13.93
CA GLY A 38 -23.91 49.95 -15.20
C GLY A 38 -24.91 48.99 -15.84
N PHE A 39 -26.17 48.96 -15.39
CA PHE A 39 -27.23 48.20 -16.06
C PHE A 39 -27.69 48.91 -17.33
N GLU A 40 -28.07 48.16 -18.36
CA GLU A 40 -28.38 48.69 -19.70
C GLU A 40 -29.87 48.58 -20.10
N GLY A 41 -30.67 47.83 -19.35
CA GLY A 41 -32.08 47.62 -19.67
C GLY A 41 -32.95 47.20 -18.48
N LEU A 42 -34.25 47.45 -18.62
CA LEU A 42 -35.31 47.06 -17.68
C LEU A 42 -36.19 46.00 -18.31
N VAL A 43 -36.26 44.82 -17.68
CA VAL A 43 -37.22 43.75 -17.97
C VAL A 43 -38.52 44.01 -17.20
N TRP A 44 -39.56 44.35 -17.94
CA TRP A 44 -40.92 44.53 -17.45
C TRP A 44 -41.64 43.18 -17.40
N GLN A 45 -41.80 42.63 -16.20
CA GLN A 45 -42.46 41.33 -15.98
C GLN A 45 -43.96 41.51 -15.84
N GLN A 46 -44.74 40.82 -16.67
CA GLN A 46 -46.18 41.01 -16.78
C GLN A 46 -46.88 39.75 -17.32
N GLU A 47 -48.10 39.46 -16.83
CA GLU A 47 -48.89 38.29 -17.28
C GLU A 47 -49.96 38.63 -18.33
N ARG A 48 -49.95 39.83 -18.93
CA ARG A 48 -50.97 40.21 -19.92
C ARG A 48 -50.63 39.69 -21.31
N SER A 49 -51.70 39.46 -22.06
CA SER A 49 -51.61 39.11 -23.48
C SER A 49 -51.01 40.26 -24.29
N LEU A 50 -50.25 39.92 -25.34
CA LEU A 50 -49.78 40.86 -26.35
C LEU A 50 -50.93 41.67 -26.98
N PHE A 51 -52.12 41.05 -27.11
CA PHE A 51 -53.32 41.64 -27.72
C PHE A 51 -54.30 42.27 -26.72
N ASP A 52 -53.86 42.55 -25.48
CA ASP A 52 -54.72 43.25 -24.51
C ASP A 52 -54.97 44.71 -24.94
N SER A 53 -56.21 45.19 -24.79
CA SER A 53 -56.65 46.54 -25.14
C SER A 53 -55.89 47.66 -24.41
N ALA A 54 -55.35 47.37 -23.22
CA ALA A 54 -54.53 48.31 -22.43
C ALA A 54 -53.03 48.27 -22.80
N GLY A 55 -52.63 47.37 -23.71
CA GLY A 55 -51.23 47.09 -24.04
C GLY A 55 -50.49 46.30 -22.93
N PRO A 56 -49.39 45.60 -23.29
CA PRO A 56 -48.59 44.81 -22.35
C PRO A 56 -47.61 45.65 -21.49
N VAL A 57 -47.35 46.91 -21.87
CA VAL A 57 -46.51 47.84 -21.11
C VAL A 57 -47.14 49.25 -21.07
N PRO A 58 -47.26 49.89 -19.89
CA PRO A 58 -47.76 51.26 -19.81
C PRO A 58 -46.75 52.31 -20.33
N ASP A 59 -47.23 53.37 -20.98
CA ASP A 59 -46.39 54.46 -21.53
C ASP A 59 -45.45 55.10 -20.50
N PHE A 60 -45.87 55.23 -19.24
CA PHE A 60 -45.03 55.83 -18.20
C PHE A 60 -43.78 55.00 -17.89
N VAL A 61 -43.82 53.67 -18.07
CA VAL A 61 -42.65 52.79 -17.89
C VAL A 61 -41.63 53.08 -18.99
N LEU A 62 -42.09 53.21 -20.24
CA LEU A 62 -41.23 53.53 -21.39
C LEU A 62 -40.56 54.90 -21.23
N GLU A 63 -41.31 55.89 -20.74
CA GLU A 63 -40.77 57.23 -20.46
C GLU A 63 -39.71 57.23 -19.35
N GLN A 64 -39.91 56.47 -18.27
CA GLN A 64 -38.91 56.38 -17.19
C GLN A 64 -37.64 55.65 -17.62
N CYS A 65 -37.75 54.60 -18.43
CA CYS A 65 -36.61 53.93 -19.05
C CYS A 65 -35.80 54.90 -19.92
N ARG A 66 -36.49 55.67 -20.78
CA ARG A 66 -35.86 56.68 -21.65
C ARG A 66 -35.12 57.76 -20.86
N ARG A 67 -35.70 58.25 -19.76
CA ARG A 67 -35.07 59.24 -18.87
C ARG A 67 -33.82 58.71 -18.17
N SER A 68 -33.82 57.43 -17.83
CA SER A 68 -32.72 56.78 -17.12
C SER A 68 -31.65 56.19 -18.06
N GLY A 69 -31.86 56.25 -19.39
CA GLY A 69 -30.96 55.67 -20.38
C GLY A 69 -30.99 54.14 -20.47
N LEU A 70 -32.06 53.50 -19.97
CA LEU A 70 -32.22 52.05 -19.97
C LEU A 70 -33.11 51.60 -21.15
N SER A 71 -32.77 50.47 -21.75
CA SER A 71 -33.58 49.84 -22.80
C SER A 71 -34.80 49.12 -22.20
N PRO A 72 -36.04 49.49 -22.56
CA PRO A 72 -37.24 48.78 -22.09
C PRO A 72 -37.38 47.44 -22.82
N ILE A 73 -37.50 46.36 -22.05
CA ILE A 73 -37.66 44.98 -22.50
C ILE A 73 -38.98 44.47 -21.92
N VAL A 74 -39.84 43.91 -22.76
CA VAL A 74 -41.17 43.45 -22.34
C VAL A 74 -41.25 41.93 -22.32
N GLU A 75 -41.81 41.38 -21.25
CA GLU A 75 -42.10 39.95 -21.16
C GLU A 75 -43.36 39.58 -21.97
N LEU A 76 -43.23 38.56 -22.83
CA LEU A 76 -44.28 38.08 -23.72
C LEU A 76 -44.53 36.58 -23.54
N ASP A 77 -45.77 36.20 -23.23
CA ASP A 77 -46.27 34.84 -23.41
C ASP A 77 -47.13 34.79 -24.69
N LEU A 78 -46.54 34.27 -25.77
CA LEU A 78 -47.21 34.15 -27.08
C LEU A 78 -48.41 33.19 -27.04
N THR A 79 -48.60 32.42 -25.97
CA THR A 79 -49.79 31.57 -25.86
C THR A 79 -51.01 32.33 -25.35
N LEU A 80 -50.87 33.50 -24.72
CA LEU A 80 -52.01 34.17 -24.06
C LEU A 80 -52.78 35.10 -25.02
N PHE A 81 -54.11 34.99 -24.98
CA PHE A 81 -55.05 35.85 -25.70
C PHE A 81 -56.24 36.27 -24.82
N PRO A 82 -56.83 37.45 -25.05
CA PRO A 82 -58.15 37.78 -24.55
C PRO A 82 -59.18 36.81 -25.14
N LEU A 83 -60.15 36.37 -24.34
CA LEU A 83 -61.14 35.39 -24.78
C LEU A 83 -62.04 35.90 -25.93
N ASP A 84 -62.28 37.20 -25.97
CA ASP A 84 -63.08 37.93 -26.96
C ASP A 84 -62.26 38.39 -28.18
N HIS A 85 -60.99 37.99 -28.28
CA HIS A 85 -60.16 38.39 -29.40
C HIS A 85 -60.64 37.77 -30.73
N PRO A 86 -60.73 38.53 -31.84
CA PRO A 86 -61.26 38.04 -33.11
C PRO A 86 -60.60 36.76 -33.66
N LEU A 87 -59.30 36.57 -33.39
CA LEU A 87 -58.59 35.34 -33.79
C LEU A 87 -59.05 34.11 -33.00
N VAL A 88 -59.46 34.28 -31.74
CA VAL A 88 -60.01 33.20 -30.90
C VAL A 88 -61.38 32.77 -31.42
N GLU A 89 -62.21 33.73 -31.84
CA GLU A 89 -63.54 33.46 -32.41
C GLU A 89 -63.45 32.83 -33.81
N ARG A 90 -62.53 33.30 -34.67
CA ARG A 90 -62.38 32.80 -36.05
C ARG A 90 -61.69 31.45 -36.14
N HIS A 91 -60.79 31.13 -35.21
CA HIS A 91 -60.01 29.90 -35.22
C HIS A 91 -60.08 29.15 -33.87
N PRO A 92 -61.27 28.81 -33.35
CA PRO A 92 -61.43 28.30 -31.99
C PRO A 92 -60.71 26.98 -31.74
N ALA A 93 -60.49 26.18 -32.80
CA ALA A 93 -59.74 24.93 -32.72
C ALA A 93 -58.25 25.12 -32.33
N LEU A 94 -57.69 26.31 -32.61
CA LEU A 94 -56.31 26.68 -32.28
C LEU A 94 -56.14 27.13 -30.82
N PHE A 95 -57.21 27.21 -30.02
CA PHE A 95 -57.15 27.73 -28.65
C PHE A 95 -57.69 26.73 -27.62
N GLY A 96 -56.99 26.59 -26.50
CA GLY A 96 -57.49 26.00 -25.27
C GLY A 96 -58.13 27.07 -24.39
N ILE A 97 -59.44 26.96 -24.15
CA ILE A 97 -60.17 27.93 -23.33
C ILE A 97 -60.15 27.47 -21.88
N ARG A 98 -59.55 28.26 -20.97
CA ARG A 98 -59.64 28.05 -19.53
C ARG A 98 -60.58 29.08 -18.93
N ARG A 99 -61.74 28.65 -18.45
CA ARG A 99 -62.67 29.51 -17.69
C ARG A 99 -62.30 29.39 -16.21
N TRP A 100 -61.96 30.49 -15.54
CA TRP A 100 -61.67 30.47 -14.10
C TRP A 100 -62.93 30.05 -13.30
N GLY A 101 -62.75 29.22 -12.25
CA GLY A 101 -63.80 28.95 -11.25
C GLY A 101 -64.56 27.62 -11.34
N ALA A 102 -63.95 26.53 -11.82
CA ALA A 102 -64.50 25.17 -11.67
C ALA A 102 -64.01 24.55 -10.35
N GLY A 103 -64.62 24.94 -9.24
CA GLY A 103 -64.60 24.20 -7.97
C GLY A 103 -65.97 23.56 -7.74
N ASP A 104 -66.01 22.42 -7.04
CA ASP A 104 -67.18 21.54 -6.85
C ASP A 104 -68.35 22.19 -6.07
N ALA A 105 -69.07 23.10 -6.71
CA ALA A 105 -70.36 23.62 -6.26
C ALA A 105 -71.37 23.65 -7.44
N PRO A 106 -72.67 23.36 -7.19
CA PRO A 106 -73.65 23.22 -8.25
C PRO A 106 -73.89 24.51 -9.04
N ILE A 107 -74.00 24.36 -10.35
CA ILE A 107 -74.22 25.41 -11.35
C ILE A 107 -75.63 26.00 -11.17
N ASP A 108 -75.75 27.34 -11.07
CA ASP A 108 -77.04 28.04 -11.17
C ASP A 108 -77.37 28.30 -12.65
N PRO A 109 -78.39 27.66 -13.24
CA PRO A 109 -78.71 27.76 -14.67
C PRO A 109 -79.31 29.12 -15.08
N ARG A 110 -79.45 30.09 -14.18
CA ARG A 110 -80.06 31.41 -14.44
C ARG A 110 -79.07 32.55 -14.66
N LYS A 111 -77.75 32.31 -14.58
CA LYS A 111 -76.73 33.34 -14.85
C LYS A 111 -75.78 32.89 -15.97
N GLN A 112 -75.77 33.63 -17.09
CA GLN A 112 -74.65 33.60 -18.03
C GLN A 112 -73.46 34.25 -17.33
N ARG A 113 -72.45 33.47 -16.93
CA ARG A 113 -71.14 34.05 -16.61
C ARG A 113 -70.53 34.58 -17.91
N SER A 114 -70.25 35.87 -17.98
CA SER A 114 -69.19 36.37 -18.85
C SER A 114 -67.91 35.63 -18.44
N ALA A 115 -67.31 34.91 -19.37
CA ALA A 115 -66.07 34.23 -19.11
C ALA A 115 -64.97 35.29 -19.12
N VAL A 116 -64.67 35.87 -17.96
CA VAL A 116 -63.36 36.51 -17.75
C VAL A 116 -62.37 35.35 -17.65
N GLY A 117 -61.69 35.09 -18.75
CA GLY A 117 -60.77 33.98 -18.91
C GLY A 117 -59.77 34.30 -20.00
N LEU A 118 -58.65 33.60 -19.98
CA LEU A 118 -57.62 33.70 -21.02
C LEU A 118 -57.81 32.53 -21.99
N ALA A 119 -57.74 32.81 -23.29
CA ALA A 119 -57.58 31.80 -24.31
C ALA A 119 -56.08 31.48 -24.46
N ARG A 120 -55.72 30.20 -24.48
CA ARG A 120 -54.33 29.76 -24.71
C ARG A 120 -54.15 29.19 -26.11
N ALA A 121 -53.36 29.84 -26.95
CA ALA A 121 -53.04 29.36 -28.29
C ALA A 121 -52.26 28.03 -28.24
N ARG A 122 -52.68 27.06 -29.07
CA ARG A 122 -52.07 25.74 -29.25
C ARG A 122 -50.96 25.81 -30.29
N LEU A 123 -49.91 26.58 -29.99
CA LEU A 123 -48.81 26.88 -30.92
C LEU A 123 -47.91 25.66 -31.28
N GLN A 124 -48.21 24.48 -30.75
CA GLN A 124 -47.60 23.21 -31.18
C GLN A 124 -48.24 22.64 -32.46
N GLN A 125 -49.45 23.08 -32.83
CA GLN A 125 -50.16 22.57 -34.01
C GLN A 125 -49.63 23.21 -35.31
N PRO A 126 -49.48 22.46 -36.41
CA PRO A 126 -49.07 23.03 -37.70
C PRO A 126 -49.97 24.17 -38.19
N ASP A 127 -51.27 24.04 -37.95
CA ASP A 127 -52.29 25.00 -38.37
C ASP A 127 -52.18 26.35 -37.64
N ALA A 128 -51.43 26.42 -36.54
CA ALA A 128 -51.16 27.67 -35.82
C ALA A 128 -50.31 28.68 -36.62
N ALA A 129 -49.74 28.27 -37.76
CA ALA A 129 -48.94 29.15 -38.64
C ALA A 129 -49.70 30.42 -39.07
N ILE A 130 -51.04 30.39 -39.16
CA ILE A 130 -51.86 31.56 -39.47
C ILE A 130 -51.76 32.68 -38.43
N LEU A 131 -51.36 32.35 -37.19
CA LEU A 131 -51.20 33.33 -36.11
C LEU A 131 -49.89 34.11 -36.19
N LEU A 132 -48.94 33.69 -37.05
CA LEU A 132 -47.59 34.25 -37.11
C LEU A 132 -47.57 35.75 -37.41
N ASP A 133 -48.16 36.18 -38.52
CA ASP A 133 -48.16 37.59 -38.93
C ASP A 133 -48.83 38.50 -37.89
N PRO A 134 -50.00 38.16 -37.31
CA PRO A 134 -50.58 38.91 -36.21
C PRO A 134 -49.66 39.09 -34.99
N PHE A 135 -48.90 38.06 -34.58
CA PHE A 135 -47.93 38.24 -33.50
C PHE A 135 -46.78 39.15 -33.90
N VAL A 136 -46.27 39.03 -35.13
CA VAL A 136 -45.18 39.87 -35.61
C VAL A 136 -45.62 41.33 -35.64
N ASP A 137 -46.80 41.62 -36.22
CA ASP A 137 -47.31 42.99 -36.32
C ASP A 137 -47.55 43.60 -34.93
N ALA A 138 -48.19 42.88 -34.01
CA ALA A 138 -48.42 43.36 -32.64
C ALA A 138 -47.11 43.56 -31.85
N ALA A 139 -46.10 42.69 -32.05
CA ALA A 139 -44.78 42.91 -31.48
C ALA A 139 -44.07 44.14 -32.08
N MET A 140 -44.29 44.45 -33.37
CA MET A 140 -43.71 45.64 -34.02
C MET A 140 -44.37 46.94 -33.54
N GLU A 141 -45.66 46.94 -33.22
CA GLU A 141 -46.32 48.10 -32.60
C GLU A 141 -45.65 48.48 -31.27
N LEU A 142 -45.20 47.51 -30.48
CA LEU A 142 -44.44 47.77 -29.26
C LEU A 142 -43.05 48.34 -29.54
N VAL A 143 -42.38 47.86 -30.59
CA VAL A 143 -41.08 48.39 -31.01
C VAL A 143 -41.21 49.84 -31.48
N ASP A 144 -42.25 50.14 -32.25
CA ASP A 144 -42.57 51.50 -32.70
C ASP A 144 -42.90 52.42 -31.50
N ALA A 145 -43.52 51.88 -30.43
CA ALA A 145 -43.76 52.58 -29.17
C ALA A 145 -42.49 52.80 -28.32
N GLY A 146 -41.37 52.19 -28.69
CA GLY A 146 -40.05 52.38 -28.07
C GLY A 146 -39.53 51.19 -27.27
N VAL A 147 -40.17 50.02 -27.33
CA VAL A 147 -39.63 48.76 -26.78
C VAL A 147 -38.40 48.32 -27.57
N ARG A 148 -37.33 47.91 -26.88
CA ARG A 148 -36.03 47.57 -27.47
C ARG A 148 -35.65 46.10 -27.34
N GLY A 149 -36.49 45.30 -26.68
CA GLY A 149 -36.29 43.86 -26.56
C GLY A 149 -37.49 43.11 -26.01
N PHE A 150 -37.44 41.78 -26.09
CA PHE A 150 -38.49 40.88 -25.65
C PHE A 150 -37.93 39.69 -24.86
N ARG A 151 -38.54 39.40 -23.71
CA ARG A 151 -38.36 38.14 -22.97
C ARG A 151 -39.50 37.20 -23.33
N LEU A 152 -39.22 36.09 -24.03
CA LEU A 152 -40.23 35.11 -24.37
C LEU A 152 -40.40 34.07 -23.25
N CYS A 153 -41.63 33.91 -22.78
CA CYS A 153 -42.02 32.93 -21.77
C CYS A 153 -42.79 31.75 -22.40
N GLY A 154 -42.70 30.57 -21.77
CA GLY A 154 -43.46 29.40 -22.20
C GLY A 154 -43.09 28.85 -23.59
N ILE A 155 -41.84 29.04 -24.02
CA ILE A 155 -41.34 28.62 -25.34
C ILE A 155 -41.40 27.10 -25.57
N ASP A 156 -41.54 26.27 -24.53
CA ASP A 156 -41.83 24.82 -24.61
C ASP A 156 -43.19 24.54 -25.28
N ARG A 157 -44.13 25.46 -25.15
CA ARG A 157 -45.49 25.37 -25.68
C ARG A 157 -45.59 25.81 -27.15
N ILE A 158 -44.47 26.17 -27.76
CA ILE A 158 -44.39 26.69 -29.12
C ILE A 158 -43.60 25.71 -29.98
N ARG A 159 -44.08 25.43 -31.19
CA ARG A 159 -43.37 24.58 -32.14
C ARG A 159 -42.07 25.26 -32.61
N PRO A 160 -40.92 24.56 -32.67
CA PRO A 160 -39.65 25.16 -33.08
C PRO A 160 -39.69 25.93 -34.41
N ASP A 161 -40.34 25.39 -35.44
CA ASP A 161 -40.49 26.06 -36.75
C ASP A 161 -41.31 27.37 -36.66
N PHE A 162 -42.34 27.41 -35.81
CA PHE A 162 -43.13 28.64 -35.60
C PHE A 162 -42.27 29.71 -34.91
N LEU A 163 -41.57 29.31 -33.85
CA LEU A 163 -40.68 30.18 -33.09
C LEU A 163 -39.53 30.71 -33.95
N PHE A 164 -38.88 29.87 -34.75
CA PHE A 164 -37.83 30.28 -35.69
C PHE A 164 -38.33 31.33 -36.69
N ARG A 165 -39.50 31.11 -37.29
CA ARG A 165 -40.10 32.07 -38.24
C ARG A 165 -40.47 33.39 -37.57
N PHE A 166 -41.00 33.34 -36.35
CA PHE A 166 -41.34 34.53 -35.57
C PHE A 166 -40.08 35.36 -35.26
N LEU A 167 -39.05 34.74 -34.71
CA LEU A 167 -37.78 35.39 -34.40
C LEU A 167 -37.12 35.97 -35.67
N THR A 168 -37.11 35.21 -36.76
CA THR A 168 -36.58 35.66 -38.06
C THR A 168 -37.35 36.86 -38.60
N ALA A 169 -38.68 36.87 -38.48
CA ALA A 169 -39.52 37.98 -38.94
C ALA A 169 -39.29 39.26 -38.12
N LEU A 170 -39.16 39.15 -36.79
CA LEU A 170 -38.82 40.27 -35.92
C LEU A 170 -37.44 40.86 -36.30
N ARG A 171 -36.40 40.01 -36.39
CA ARG A 171 -35.05 40.46 -36.71
C ARG A 171 -34.93 41.08 -38.10
N LYS A 172 -35.72 40.61 -39.07
CA LYS A 172 -35.77 41.19 -40.43
C LYS A 172 -36.34 42.61 -40.43
N ARG A 173 -37.29 42.92 -39.54
CA ARG A 173 -37.93 44.23 -39.44
C ARG A 173 -37.19 45.17 -38.48
N ALA A 174 -36.57 44.63 -37.44
CA ALA A 174 -35.77 45.37 -36.47
C ALA A 174 -34.57 44.51 -35.99
N SER A 175 -33.40 44.75 -36.59
CA SER A 175 -32.21 43.91 -36.36
C SER A 175 -31.52 44.14 -35.02
N GLY A 176 -31.78 45.27 -34.35
CA GLY A 176 -31.16 45.66 -33.07
C GLY A 176 -32.00 45.34 -31.83
N LEU A 177 -32.94 44.40 -31.91
CA LEU A 177 -33.76 43.96 -30.79
C LEU A 177 -33.01 42.94 -29.94
N LEU A 178 -33.08 43.09 -28.61
CA LEU A 178 -32.63 42.07 -27.65
C LEU A 178 -33.76 41.07 -27.38
N ILE A 179 -33.66 39.85 -27.88
CA ILE A 179 -34.66 38.79 -27.75
C ILE A 179 -34.04 37.59 -27.03
N PHE A 180 -34.55 37.28 -25.86
CA PHE A 180 -34.11 36.15 -25.04
C PHE A 180 -35.29 35.36 -24.49
N ALA A 181 -35.04 34.15 -24.01
CA ALA A 181 -36.06 33.30 -23.43
C ALA A 181 -35.77 32.96 -21.97
N ASP A 182 -36.85 32.83 -21.20
CA ASP A 182 -36.80 32.17 -19.90
C ASP A 182 -37.02 30.67 -20.08
N ALA A 183 -35.96 29.88 -19.87
CA ALA A 183 -35.99 28.44 -20.02
C ALA A 183 -35.90 27.69 -18.68
N SER A 184 -35.95 28.40 -17.55
CA SER A 184 -35.65 27.84 -16.24
C SER A 184 -36.61 26.75 -15.75
N ASN A 185 -37.80 26.65 -16.35
CA ASN A 185 -38.82 25.66 -16.02
C ASN A 185 -38.95 24.55 -17.09
N MET A 186 -37.95 24.40 -17.95
CA MET A 186 -37.97 23.50 -19.10
C MET A 186 -36.98 22.33 -18.94
N PRO A 187 -37.30 21.11 -19.41
CA PRO A 187 -36.31 20.04 -19.51
C PRO A 187 -35.14 20.42 -20.43
N ARG A 188 -33.89 20.09 -20.03
CA ARG A 188 -32.66 20.45 -20.77
C ARG A 188 -32.70 20.10 -22.27
N SER A 189 -33.30 18.97 -22.64
CA SER A 189 -33.44 18.53 -24.04
C SER A 189 -34.30 19.47 -24.88
N GLU A 190 -35.36 20.04 -24.30
CA GLU A 190 -36.26 20.97 -24.98
C GLU A 190 -35.62 22.35 -25.13
N ILE A 191 -34.75 22.75 -24.19
CA ILE A 191 -33.95 23.98 -24.27
C ILE A 191 -32.97 23.85 -25.43
N LEU A 192 -32.22 22.75 -25.51
CA LEU A 192 -31.27 22.50 -26.61
C LEU A 192 -31.96 22.50 -27.98
N ALA A 193 -33.15 21.92 -28.09
CA ALA A 193 -33.92 21.92 -29.34
C ALA A 193 -34.36 23.33 -29.81
N ARG A 194 -34.30 24.34 -28.92
CA ARG A 194 -34.73 25.72 -29.18
C ARG A 194 -33.61 26.76 -29.07
N ALA A 195 -32.48 26.41 -28.48
CA ALA A 195 -31.37 27.31 -28.21
C ALA A 195 -30.79 27.94 -29.49
N GLU A 196 -30.71 27.18 -30.58
CA GLU A 196 -30.16 27.65 -31.86
C GLU A 196 -31.17 28.39 -32.76
N LEU A 197 -32.40 28.67 -32.29
CA LEU A 197 -33.45 29.30 -33.11
C LEU A 197 -33.30 30.82 -33.30
N GLY A 198 -32.22 31.42 -32.77
CA GLY A 198 -31.91 32.84 -32.94
C GLY A 198 -32.23 33.72 -31.73
N PHE A 199 -32.13 33.19 -30.50
CA PHE A 199 -32.11 33.97 -29.26
C PHE A 199 -30.73 34.62 -29.03
N ASP A 200 -30.69 35.80 -28.42
CA ASP A 200 -29.42 36.44 -28.03
C ASP A 200 -28.81 35.76 -26.80
N PHE A 201 -29.66 35.33 -25.85
CA PHE A 201 -29.28 34.46 -24.74
C PHE A 201 -30.48 33.70 -24.18
N ILE A 202 -30.21 32.75 -23.28
CA ILE A 202 -31.23 32.11 -22.44
C ILE A 202 -30.94 32.40 -20.96
N VAL A 203 -31.99 32.60 -20.17
CA VAL A 203 -31.88 32.73 -18.72
C VAL A 203 -31.70 31.36 -18.09
N SER A 204 -30.62 31.18 -17.32
CA SER A 204 -30.33 29.95 -16.57
C SER A 204 -31.27 29.72 -15.40
N SER A 205 -31.22 28.52 -14.85
CA SER A 205 -31.88 28.17 -13.60
C SER A 205 -31.15 28.69 -12.36
N PHE A 206 -30.22 29.65 -12.49
CA PHE A 206 -29.47 30.23 -11.36
C PHE A 206 -30.36 30.64 -10.19
N GLY A 207 -31.55 31.19 -10.44
CA GLY A 207 -32.50 31.67 -9.43
C GLY A 207 -32.94 30.65 -8.37
N TRP A 208 -32.72 29.35 -8.62
CA TRP A 208 -33.03 28.24 -7.71
C TRP A 208 -31.77 27.56 -7.14
N TRP A 209 -30.59 28.05 -7.49
CA TRP A 209 -29.32 27.52 -7.04
C TRP A 209 -28.99 27.97 -5.62
N ASP A 210 -28.61 27.00 -4.78
CA ASP A 210 -28.23 27.17 -3.37
C ASP A 210 -26.75 27.58 -3.20
N LEU A 211 -26.09 27.98 -4.29
CA LEU A 211 -24.65 28.24 -4.38
C LEU A 211 -23.77 27.01 -4.13
N ARG A 212 -24.34 25.81 -3.99
CA ARG A 212 -23.65 24.59 -3.59
C ARG A 212 -23.99 23.35 -4.40
N ALA A 213 -25.02 23.34 -5.23
CA ALA A 213 -25.39 22.16 -6.00
C ALA A 213 -24.58 22.05 -7.31
N SER A 214 -24.32 20.85 -7.81
CA SER A 214 -23.56 20.65 -9.06
C SER A 214 -24.36 21.01 -10.32
N TRP A 215 -25.70 20.95 -10.24
CA TRP A 215 -26.57 21.00 -11.41
C TRP A 215 -26.48 22.30 -12.21
N LEU A 216 -26.02 23.40 -11.60
CA LEU A 216 -25.83 24.67 -12.32
C LEU A 216 -24.67 24.56 -13.31
N VAL A 217 -23.55 23.98 -12.89
CA VAL A 217 -22.40 23.76 -13.79
C VAL A 217 -22.80 22.81 -14.91
N GLU A 218 -23.58 21.78 -14.61
CA GLU A 218 -24.12 20.86 -15.64
C GLU A 218 -25.04 21.56 -16.64
N GLU A 219 -25.89 22.48 -16.18
CA GLU A 219 -26.76 23.28 -17.04
C GLU A 219 -25.93 24.20 -17.94
N VAL A 220 -24.97 24.92 -17.36
CA VAL A 220 -24.08 25.82 -18.10
C VAL A 220 -23.30 25.04 -19.16
N GLU A 221 -22.68 23.92 -18.80
CA GLU A 221 -21.93 23.08 -19.74
C GLU A 221 -22.80 22.47 -20.85
N ALA A 222 -24.05 22.09 -20.52
CA ALA A 222 -24.98 21.56 -21.52
C ALA A 222 -25.37 22.62 -22.56
N LEU A 223 -25.58 23.87 -22.14
CA LEU A 223 -26.20 24.90 -22.97
C LEU A 223 -25.22 25.86 -23.65
N ARG A 224 -24.03 26.10 -23.06
CA ARG A 224 -23.10 27.17 -23.49
C ARG A 224 -22.62 27.05 -24.94
N ARG A 225 -22.70 25.86 -25.55
CA ARG A 225 -22.33 25.64 -26.96
C ARG A 225 -23.41 26.08 -27.94
N ALA A 226 -24.66 26.08 -27.50
CA ALA A 226 -25.81 26.37 -28.36
C ALA A 226 -26.24 27.84 -28.26
N VAL A 227 -26.14 28.45 -27.07
CA VAL A 227 -26.60 29.82 -26.82
C VAL A 227 -25.89 30.42 -25.59
N PRO A 228 -25.60 31.73 -25.55
CA PRO A 228 -25.14 32.40 -24.35
C PRO A 228 -26.13 32.26 -23.19
N ILE A 229 -25.61 32.26 -21.95
CA ILE A 229 -26.39 31.99 -20.75
C ILE A 229 -26.25 33.16 -19.78
N VAL A 230 -27.38 33.75 -19.41
CA VAL A 230 -27.45 34.84 -18.44
C VAL A 230 -28.04 34.32 -17.13
N ALA A 231 -27.46 34.69 -16.00
CA ALA A 231 -27.94 34.29 -14.68
C ALA A 231 -28.96 35.30 -14.14
N GLU A 232 -30.15 34.86 -13.72
CA GLU A 232 -31.14 35.75 -13.10
C GLU A 232 -31.23 35.51 -11.60
N VAL A 233 -31.03 36.58 -10.82
CA VAL A 233 -31.26 36.60 -9.39
C VAL A 233 -32.76 36.71 -9.14
N ARG A 234 -33.34 35.73 -8.43
CA ARG A 234 -34.79 35.64 -8.20
C ARG A 234 -35.17 35.82 -6.73
N PRO A 235 -36.46 36.08 -6.41
CA PRO A 235 -36.91 36.33 -5.04
C PRO A 235 -36.42 35.32 -3.99
N PRO A 236 -36.35 34.00 -4.23
CA PRO A 236 -35.81 33.05 -3.25
C PRO A 236 -34.38 33.36 -2.77
N GLN A 237 -33.57 34.03 -3.60
CA GLN A 237 -32.17 34.38 -3.32
C GLN A 237 -31.97 35.77 -2.71
N VAL A 238 -33.03 36.59 -2.69
CA VAL A 238 -33.04 37.97 -2.17
C VAL A 238 -34.14 38.20 -1.12
N ARG A 239 -34.69 37.13 -0.55
CA ARG A 239 -35.66 37.14 0.56
C ARG A 239 -35.03 37.48 1.92
N SER A 240 -33.71 37.63 1.98
CA SER A 240 -32.95 37.95 3.18
C SER A 240 -33.03 39.45 3.48
N ASP A 241 -33.10 39.81 4.76
CA ASP A 241 -32.95 41.19 5.24
C ASP A 241 -31.47 41.62 5.32
N ASN A 242 -30.53 40.72 4.99
CA ASN A 242 -29.09 40.96 5.02
C ASN A 242 -28.57 41.46 3.65
N PRO A 243 -28.11 42.73 3.54
CA PRO A 243 -27.55 43.27 2.30
C PRO A 243 -26.34 42.49 1.76
N ALA A 244 -25.55 41.86 2.63
CA ALA A 244 -24.38 41.09 2.22
C ALA A 244 -24.77 39.80 1.46
N GLU A 245 -25.88 39.16 1.82
CA GLU A 245 -26.38 37.97 1.12
C GLU A 245 -26.96 38.33 -0.25
N ILE A 246 -27.67 39.46 -0.34
CA ILE A 246 -28.17 40.00 -1.61
C ILE A 246 -27.00 40.32 -2.53
N GLY A 247 -25.96 40.98 -2.01
CA GLY A 247 -24.72 41.28 -2.73
C GLY A 247 -24.00 40.02 -3.22
N ARG A 248 -23.88 38.97 -2.38
CA ARG A 248 -23.31 37.66 -2.77
C ARG A 248 -24.07 37.05 -3.94
N SER A 249 -25.41 37.03 -3.88
CA SER A 249 -26.24 36.43 -4.93
C SER A 249 -26.03 37.14 -6.28
N MET A 250 -25.92 38.48 -6.28
CA MET A 250 -25.62 39.24 -7.51
C MET A 250 -24.22 38.95 -8.06
N MET A 251 -23.18 38.97 -7.20
CA MET A 251 -21.81 38.66 -7.64
C MET A 251 -21.64 37.21 -8.11
N ALA A 252 -22.31 36.26 -7.46
CA ALA A 252 -22.34 34.86 -7.87
C ALA A 252 -23.04 34.68 -9.23
N ALA A 253 -24.18 35.35 -9.46
CA ALA A 253 -24.87 35.35 -10.75
C ALA A 253 -23.97 35.91 -11.86
N ALA A 254 -23.34 37.06 -11.61
CA ALA A 254 -22.40 37.68 -12.54
C ALA A 254 -21.20 36.77 -12.88
N SER A 255 -20.69 36.01 -11.90
CA SER A 255 -19.54 35.11 -12.12
C SER A 255 -19.89 33.84 -12.89
N THR A 256 -21.16 33.41 -12.90
CA THR A 256 -21.59 32.13 -13.49
C THR A 256 -22.15 32.26 -14.92
N GLY A 257 -22.68 33.43 -15.30
CA GLY A 257 -23.20 33.69 -16.65
C GLY A 257 -22.27 34.54 -17.53
N THR A 258 -22.66 34.77 -18.78
CA THR A 258 -22.05 35.79 -19.67
C THR A 258 -22.64 37.19 -19.44
N GLY A 259 -23.61 37.28 -18.53
CA GLY A 259 -24.31 38.46 -18.05
C GLY A 259 -25.24 38.07 -16.89
N PHE A 260 -25.96 39.02 -16.31
CA PHE A 260 -26.93 38.73 -15.26
C PHE A 260 -28.15 39.65 -15.26
N ILE A 261 -29.25 39.18 -14.67
CA ILE A 261 -30.47 39.95 -14.42
C ILE A 261 -30.67 40.05 -12.91
N ALA A 262 -30.91 41.24 -12.38
CA ALA A 262 -31.14 41.48 -10.95
C ALA A 262 -32.47 42.19 -10.66
N PRO A 263 -33.16 41.91 -9.55
CA PRO A 263 -34.35 42.66 -9.16
C PRO A 263 -34.02 44.14 -8.91
N LEU A 264 -34.81 45.06 -9.45
CA LEU A 264 -34.56 46.51 -9.33
C LEU A 264 -34.44 46.96 -7.85
N GLY A 265 -35.27 46.40 -6.97
CA GLY A 265 -35.20 46.67 -5.53
C GLY A 265 -33.90 46.20 -4.87
N ALA A 266 -33.33 45.08 -5.31
CA ALA A 266 -32.06 44.57 -4.79
C ALA A 266 -30.87 45.45 -5.20
N VAL A 267 -30.89 45.98 -6.42
CA VAL A 267 -29.87 46.92 -6.92
C VAL A 267 -29.90 48.23 -6.12
N HIS A 268 -31.08 48.76 -5.82
CA HIS A 268 -31.23 49.96 -4.98
C HIS A 268 -30.74 49.74 -3.54
N LEU A 269 -31.07 48.59 -2.94
CA LEU A 269 -30.65 48.25 -1.57
C LEU A 269 -29.13 48.03 -1.44
N CYS A 270 -28.44 47.62 -2.51
CA CYS A 270 -27.06 47.15 -2.49
C CYS A 270 -26.25 47.67 -3.69
N SER A 271 -26.25 48.97 -3.95
CA SER A 271 -25.69 49.55 -5.19
C SER A 271 -24.18 49.36 -5.38
N GLU A 272 -23.39 49.36 -4.30
CA GLU A 272 -21.95 49.01 -4.37
C GLU A 272 -21.72 47.55 -4.82
N ALA A 273 -22.50 46.62 -4.25
CA ALA A 273 -22.42 45.20 -4.62
C ALA A 273 -22.92 44.97 -6.06
N ALA A 274 -23.92 45.73 -6.48
CA ALA A 274 -24.43 45.71 -7.85
C ALA A 274 -23.40 46.21 -8.87
N THR A 275 -22.68 47.30 -8.57
CA THR A 275 -21.57 47.80 -9.39
C THR A 275 -20.46 46.75 -9.50
N ARG A 276 -20.06 46.13 -8.39
CA ARG A 276 -19.07 45.06 -8.38
C ARG A 276 -19.53 43.82 -9.16
N ALA A 277 -20.82 43.49 -9.13
CA ALA A 277 -21.38 42.41 -9.94
C ALA A 277 -21.29 42.72 -11.45
N VAL A 278 -21.51 43.98 -11.86
CA VAL A 278 -21.30 44.40 -13.26
C VAL A 278 -19.83 44.28 -13.68
N ASP A 279 -18.87 44.62 -12.81
CA ASP A 279 -17.44 44.43 -13.08
C ASP A 279 -17.06 42.95 -13.21
N ILE A 280 -17.61 42.09 -12.34
CA ILE A 280 -17.41 40.63 -12.41
C ILE A 280 -17.99 40.09 -13.72
N ALA A 281 -19.19 40.50 -14.12
CA ALA A 281 -19.82 40.08 -15.38
C ALA A 281 -18.96 40.50 -16.59
N SER A 282 -18.41 41.72 -16.55
CA SER A 282 -17.48 42.24 -17.56
C SER A 282 -16.18 41.45 -17.64
N THR A 283 -15.72 40.88 -16.52
CA THR A 283 -14.56 39.97 -16.50
C THR A 283 -14.94 38.59 -17.03
N ALA A 284 -16.03 38.03 -16.50
CA ALA A 284 -16.51 36.68 -16.76
C ALA A 284 -16.87 36.42 -18.22
N ARG A 285 -17.21 37.46 -19.00
CA ARG A 285 -17.48 37.36 -20.44
C ARG A 285 -16.28 36.90 -21.26
N HIS A 286 -15.06 37.17 -20.79
CA HIS A 286 -13.82 36.71 -21.45
C HIS A 286 -13.55 35.22 -21.20
N TYR A 287 -14.36 34.59 -20.34
CA TYR A 287 -14.29 33.18 -19.99
C TYR A 287 -15.59 32.43 -20.36
N PRO A 288 -16.01 32.42 -21.65
CA PRO A 288 -17.21 31.73 -22.12
C PRO A 288 -17.00 30.20 -22.25
N GLY A 289 -15.79 29.74 -21.95
CA GLY A 289 -15.34 28.38 -22.14
C GLY A 289 -15.91 27.39 -21.13
N GLU A 290 -15.15 26.34 -20.89
CA GLU A 290 -15.54 25.29 -19.94
C GLU A 290 -15.65 25.84 -18.51
N MET A 291 -16.79 25.61 -17.89
CA MET A 291 -17.02 25.83 -16.47
C MET A 291 -16.80 24.52 -15.70
N ARG A 292 -16.06 24.60 -14.61
CA ARG A 292 -15.86 23.50 -13.67
C ARG A 292 -16.16 23.91 -12.26
N ARG A 293 -16.58 22.94 -11.48
CA ARG A 293 -16.63 23.07 -10.03
C ARG A 293 -15.43 22.37 -9.41
N LEU A 294 -14.71 23.08 -8.55
CA LEU A 294 -13.48 22.61 -7.92
C LEU A 294 -13.65 22.20 -6.45
N SER A 295 -14.74 22.64 -5.78
CA SER A 295 -15.05 22.23 -4.40
C SER A 295 -16.32 21.39 -4.30
N GLY A 296 -16.39 20.51 -3.30
CA GLY A 296 -17.57 19.64 -3.07
C GLY A 296 -18.80 20.38 -2.54
N SER A 297 -19.97 19.74 -2.60
CA SER A 297 -21.27 20.31 -2.17
C SER A 297 -21.37 20.67 -0.70
N SER A 298 -20.56 20.05 0.17
CA SER A 298 -20.49 20.35 1.60
C SER A 298 -19.42 21.39 1.97
N SER A 299 -18.64 21.87 0.99
CA SER A 299 -17.60 22.88 1.26
C SER A 299 -18.24 24.21 1.66
N PRO A 300 -17.69 24.93 2.68
CA PRO A 300 -18.20 26.24 3.06
C PRO A 300 -18.01 27.29 1.94
N VAL A 301 -17.01 27.08 1.08
CA VAL A 301 -16.68 27.93 -0.06
C VAL A 301 -16.84 27.15 -1.37
N THR A 302 -17.72 27.64 -2.25
CA THR A 302 -17.88 27.10 -3.59
C THR A 302 -16.79 27.66 -4.50
N ALA A 303 -15.94 26.80 -5.05
CA ALA A 303 -14.90 27.16 -6.01
C ALA A 303 -15.34 26.77 -7.42
N LEU A 304 -15.40 27.73 -8.34
CA LEU A 304 -15.75 27.55 -9.74
C LEU A 304 -14.61 28.04 -10.63
N LEU A 305 -14.26 27.27 -11.65
CA LEU A 305 -13.34 27.68 -12.71
C LEU A 305 -14.14 27.96 -13.98
N ARG A 306 -13.77 29.00 -14.72
CA ARG A 306 -14.23 29.23 -16.09
C ARG A 306 -13.04 29.48 -16.99
N ALA A 307 -12.86 28.65 -18.01
CA ALA A 307 -11.76 28.79 -18.95
C ALA A 307 -12.10 29.81 -20.06
N GLU A 308 -11.08 30.42 -20.67
CA GLU A 308 -11.27 31.26 -21.87
C GLU A 308 -11.75 30.42 -23.06
N ALA A 309 -11.29 29.16 -23.14
CA ALA A 309 -11.56 28.25 -24.24
C ALA A 309 -12.57 27.17 -23.87
N GLY A 310 -13.31 26.68 -24.86
CA GLY A 310 -14.33 25.66 -24.65
C GLY A 310 -13.82 24.29 -24.20
N ASP A 311 -12.51 24.04 -24.34
CA ASP A 311 -11.77 22.91 -23.77
C ASP A 311 -10.69 23.50 -22.86
N VAL A 312 -10.79 23.25 -21.55
CA VAL A 312 -9.88 23.84 -20.55
C VAL A 312 -8.41 23.50 -20.79
N ARG A 313 -8.12 22.38 -21.48
CA ARG A 313 -6.74 21.96 -21.79
C ARG A 313 -6.05 22.83 -22.83
N LYS A 314 -6.81 23.65 -23.55
CA LYS A 314 -6.33 24.58 -24.59
C LYS A 314 -6.45 26.04 -24.18
N ALA A 315 -6.89 26.30 -22.94
CA ALA A 315 -7.02 27.64 -22.41
C ALA A 315 -5.67 28.10 -21.85
N ASP A 316 -5.17 29.25 -22.27
CA ASP A 316 -4.01 29.90 -21.68
C ASP A 316 -4.40 30.60 -20.37
N THR A 317 -5.66 31.05 -20.27
CA THR A 317 -6.19 31.71 -19.09
C THR A 317 -7.53 31.13 -18.62
N ALA A 318 -7.79 31.26 -17.32
CA ALA A 318 -9.06 30.90 -16.69
C ALA A 318 -9.38 31.84 -15.53
N MET A 319 -10.66 31.99 -15.20
CA MET A 319 -11.13 32.71 -14.03
C MET A 319 -11.53 31.74 -12.93
N LEU A 320 -10.93 31.85 -11.75
CA LEU A 320 -11.34 31.15 -10.54
C LEU A 320 -12.23 32.06 -9.70
N THR A 321 -13.42 31.59 -9.38
CA THR A 321 -14.38 32.24 -8.47
C THR A 321 -14.48 31.43 -7.18
N LEU A 322 -14.28 32.09 -6.04
CA LEU A 322 -14.53 31.57 -4.70
C LEU A 322 -15.75 32.27 -4.10
N ILE A 323 -16.77 31.51 -3.72
CA ILE A 323 -18.05 32.00 -3.18
C ILE A 323 -18.20 31.49 -1.75
N ASN A 324 -18.11 32.37 -0.74
CA ASN A 324 -18.43 31.99 0.63
C ASN A 324 -19.96 31.92 0.81
N THR A 325 -20.46 30.70 0.97
CA THR A 325 -21.91 30.43 1.09
C THR A 325 -22.46 30.75 2.48
N SER A 326 -21.60 31.02 3.45
CA SER A 326 -21.95 31.36 4.84
C SER A 326 -22.00 32.88 5.06
N PRO A 327 -22.86 33.39 5.96
CA PRO A 327 -22.77 34.76 6.47
C PRO A 327 -21.56 34.99 7.39
N GLU A 328 -20.88 33.93 7.82
CA GLU A 328 -19.68 33.99 8.67
C GLU A 328 -18.39 33.81 7.86
N PRO A 329 -17.24 34.32 8.35
CA PRO A 329 -15.95 34.06 7.73
C PRO A 329 -15.66 32.57 7.58
N SER A 330 -15.10 32.17 6.44
CA SER A 330 -14.76 30.78 6.14
C SER A 330 -13.33 30.67 5.63
N PRO A 331 -12.59 29.61 5.99
CA PRO A 331 -11.28 29.36 5.39
C PRO A 331 -11.44 29.15 3.88
N ALA A 332 -10.52 29.72 3.09
CA ALA A 332 -10.46 29.42 1.66
C ALA A 332 -10.11 27.94 1.47
N PRO A 333 -10.56 27.31 0.36
CA PRO A 333 -10.12 25.96 0.04
C PRO A 333 -8.59 25.91 -0.13
N GLU A 334 -7.97 24.83 0.32
CA GLU A 334 -6.54 24.62 0.11
C GLU A 334 -6.23 24.52 -1.40
N PRO A 335 -5.24 25.26 -1.93
CA PRO A 335 -4.93 25.24 -3.36
C PRO A 335 -4.67 23.84 -3.90
N GLN A 336 -3.97 23.00 -3.14
CA GLN A 336 -3.62 21.63 -3.53
C GLN A 336 -4.86 20.73 -3.76
N ALA A 337 -5.99 21.03 -3.09
CA ALA A 337 -7.23 20.30 -3.29
C ALA A 337 -7.96 20.72 -4.58
N LEU A 338 -7.71 21.94 -5.07
CA LEU A 338 -8.39 22.47 -6.27
C LEU A 338 -7.63 22.14 -7.56
N LEU A 339 -6.28 22.17 -7.53
CA LEU A 339 -5.43 22.04 -8.72
C LEU A 339 -5.77 20.81 -9.59
N PRO A 340 -5.95 19.59 -9.05
CA PRO A 340 -6.29 18.43 -9.88
C PRO A 340 -7.65 18.56 -10.59
N GLY A 341 -8.60 19.30 -10.00
CA GLY A 341 -9.94 19.49 -10.56
C GLY A 341 -10.00 20.50 -11.72
N MET A 342 -8.96 21.33 -11.86
CA MET A 342 -8.94 22.44 -12.83
C MET A 342 -8.90 21.99 -14.28
N GLY A 343 -8.32 20.82 -14.56
CA GLY A 343 -8.19 20.28 -15.92
C GLY A 343 -7.01 20.82 -16.74
N ALA A 344 -6.27 21.81 -16.24
CA ALA A 344 -4.97 22.25 -16.74
C ALA A 344 -4.13 22.88 -15.60
N ASP A 345 -2.82 23.04 -15.80
CA ASP A 345 -1.89 23.55 -14.77
C ASP A 345 -1.89 25.09 -14.73
N PHE A 346 -2.92 25.66 -14.09
CA PHE A 346 -3.04 27.10 -13.92
C PHE A 346 -2.33 27.59 -12.64
N ALA A 347 -1.62 28.71 -12.75
CA ALA A 347 -1.02 29.45 -11.64
C ALA A 347 -1.96 30.55 -11.13
N PHE A 348 -1.95 30.76 -9.81
CA PHE A 348 -2.68 31.82 -9.12
C PHE A 348 -1.77 32.62 -8.20
N ASP A 349 -2.21 33.82 -7.85
CA ASP A 349 -1.66 34.58 -6.74
C ASP A 349 -2.08 33.94 -5.40
N GLU A 350 -1.12 33.71 -4.50
CA GLU A 350 -1.36 33.12 -3.17
C GLU A 350 -2.32 33.96 -2.32
N SER A 351 -2.41 35.27 -2.57
CA SER A 351 -3.33 36.16 -1.86
C SER A 351 -4.81 35.80 -2.07
N LEU A 352 -5.13 35.08 -3.15
CA LEU A 352 -6.49 34.58 -3.43
C LEU A 352 -7.02 33.64 -2.34
N PHE A 353 -6.14 32.90 -1.66
CA PHE A 353 -6.51 31.83 -0.72
C PHE A 353 -6.45 32.25 0.75
N ARG A 354 -6.44 33.57 1.02
CA ARG A 354 -6.69 34.07 2.38
C ARG A 354 -8.14 33.79 2.80
N PRO A 355 -8.45 33.64 4.11
CA PRO A 355 -9.82 33.45 4.58
C PRO A 355 -10.81 34.45 3.95
N LEU A 356 -12.00 33.95 3.59
CA LEU A 356 -13.04 34.78 3.01
C LEU A 356 -13.91 35.36 4.12
N HIS A 357 -14.27 36.63 4.01
CA HIS A 357 -15.30 37.24 4.85
C HIS A 357 -16.67 36.58 4.59
N GLY A 358 -17.59 36.74 5.53
CA GLY A 358 -18.98 36.33 5.37
C GLY A 358 -19.57 36.88 4.07
N CYS A 359 -20.25 36.02 3.32
CA CYS A 359 -20.85 36.34 2.02
C CYS A 359 -19.89 36.81 0.91
N GLU A 360 -18.56 36.74 1.11
CA GLU A 360 -17.60 37.23 0.11
C GLU A 360 -17.61 36.39 -1.18
N VAL A 361 -17.55 37.08 -2.33
CA VAL A 361 -17.24 36.49 -3.64
C VAL A 361 -15.92 37.07 -4.13
N ARG A 362 -14.95 36.22 -4.40
CA ARG A 362 -13.61 36.60 -4.87
C ARG A 362 -13.34 35.97 -6.22
N ILE A 363 -12.87 36.74 -7.19
CA ILE A 363 -12.45 36.25 -8.50
C ILE A 363 -10.96 36.51 -8.70
N ALA A 364 -10.28 35.63 -9.41
CA ALA A 364 -8.93 35.87 -9.91
C ALA A 364 -8.73 35.20 -11.26
N GLU A 365 -7.91 35.83 -12.08
CA GLU A 365 -7.38 35.24 -13.30
C GLU A 365 -6.23 34.28 -12.96
N ALA A 366 -6.19 33.19 -13.70
CA ALA A 366 -5.19 32.14 -13.66
C ALA A 366 -4.56 32.00 -15.04
N ARG A 367 -3.26 31.75 -15.10
CA ARG A 367 -2.53 31.51 -16.36
C ARG A 367 -1.86 30.15 -16.35
N THR A 368 -1.86 29.45 -17.47
CA THR A 368 -1.18 28.16 -17.59
C THR A 368 0.32 28.30 -17.35
N ARG A 369 0.90 27.34 -16.63
CA ARG A 369 2.34 27.22 -16.45
C ARG A 369 2.98 26.59 -17.68
N ALA A 370 4.24 26.95 -17.91
CA ALA A 370 5.04 26.26 -18.91
C ALA A 370 5.24 24.79 -18.49
N PRO A 371 5.02 23.81 -19.38
CA PRO A 371 5.24 22.41 -19.07
C PRO A 371 6.73 22.14 -18.80
N ILE A 372 7.01 21.14 -17.97
CA ILE A 372 8.38 20.62 -17.82
C ILE A 372 8.73 19.89 -19.11
N VAL A 373 9.69 20.44 -19.86
CA VAL A 373 10.22 19.82 -21.08
C VAL A 373 11.61 19.28 -20.78
N LEU A 374 11.78 17.95 -20.88
CA LEU A 374 13.08 17.29 -20.73
C LEU A 374 13.88 17.42 -22.03
N ALA A 375 15.21 17.44 -21.92
CA ALA A 375 16.09 17.28 -23.09
C ALA A 375 15.98 15.84 -23.61
N ALA A 376 15.64 15.67 -24.89
CA ALA A 376 15.60 14.36 -25.53
C ALA A 376 17.00 14.02 -26.03
N ASP A 377 17.70 13.14 -25.32
CA ASP A 377 19.12 12.81 -25.56
C ASP A 377 19.34 11.39 -26.12
N GLU A 378 18.35 10.78 -26.77
CA GLU A 378 18.47 9.42 -27.31
C GLU A 378 18.41 9.38 -28.84
N ASP A 379 19.54 9.03 -29.46
CA ASP A 379 19.60 8.56 -30.85
C ASP A 379 18.81 7.24 -30.98
N ALA A 380 18.00 7.11 -32.04
CA ALA A 380 17.20 5.92 -32.31
C ALA A 380 18.05 4.62 -32.38
N GLN A 381 19.32 4.72 -32.76
CA GLN A 381 20.24 3.57 -32.73
C GLN A 381 20.52 3.09 -31.30
N SER A 382 20.62 4.02 -30.35
CA SER A 382 20.83 3.70 -28.93
C SER A 382 19.58 3.05 -28.31
N ALA A 383 18.38 3.45 -28.73
CA ALA A 383 17.14 2.79 -28.31
C ALA A 383 17.00 1.36 -28.90
N ALA A 384 17.44 1.15 -30.14
CA ALA A 384 17.32 -0.15 -30.82
C ALA A 384 18.22 -1.26 -30.24
N VAL A 385 19.25 -0.90 -29.48
CA VAL A 385 20.13 -1.87 -28.79
C VAL A 385 19.72 -2.16 -27.34
N GLN A 386 18.67 -1.52 -26.84
CA GLN A 386 18.14 -1.81 -25.51
C GLN A 386 17.57 -3.23 -25.43
N PRO A 387 17.60 -3.87 -24.25
CA PRO A 387 16.97 -5.16 -24.06
C PRO A 387 15.50 -5.15 -24.46
N ARG A 388 15.12 -6.11 -25.31
CA ARG A 388 13.74 -6.28 -25.79
C ARG A 388 12.86 -7.04 -24.81
N LEU A 389 13.48 -7.96 -24.06
CA LEU A 389 12.80 -8.76 -23.04
C LEU A 389 12.89 -8.07 -21.69
N VAL A 390 12.00 -8.47 -20.77
CA VAL A 390 11.96 -7.99 -19.39
C VAL A 390 12.04 -9.20 -18.47
N ILE A 391 12.94 -9.12 -17.48
CA ILE A 391 12.97 -10.02 -16.33
C ILE A 391 12.85 -9.13 -15.08
N GLU A 392 11.78 -9.28 -14.32
CA GLU A 392 11.55 -8.51 -13.11
C GLU A 392 10.94 -9.36 -11.99
N ALA A 393 10.86 -8.78 -10.79
CA ALA A 393 10.30 -9.44 -9.61
C ALA A 393 10.92 -10.82 -9.30
N VAL A 394 12.24 -10.95 -9.48
CA VAL A 394 12.99 -12.17 -9.17
C VAL A 394 12.88 -12.48 -7.68
N SER A 395 12.50 -13.72 -7.37
CA SER A 395 12.36 -14.25 -6.02
C SER A 395 13.00 -15.66 -5.96
N PRO A 396 13.68 -16.03 -4.87
CA PRO A 396 13.86 -15.27 -3.64
C PRO A 396 15.00 -14.25 -3.76
N ALA A 397 14.86 -13.11 -3.09
CA ALA A 397 15.88 -12.06 -3.08
C ALA A 397 15.88 -11.33 -1.72
N VAL A 398 17.05 -10.85 -1.28
CA VAL A 398 17.18 -10.01 -0.08
C VAL A 398 17.73 -8.65 -0.48
N THR A 399 16.91 -7.60 -0.38
CA THR A 399 17.30 -6.23 -0.77
C THR A 399 17.78 -6.18 -2.23
N GLY A 400 17.00 -6.74 -3.16
CA GLY A 400 17.34 -6.76 -4.60
C GLY A 400 18.45 -7.73 -5.02
N GLY A 401 19.08 -8.43 -4.07
CA GLY A 401 20.19 -9.36 -4.34
C GLY A 401 21.48 -9.01 -3.58
N ASP A 402 21.51 -7.87 -2.89
CA ASP A 402 22.66 -7.39 -2.11
C ASP A 402 23.10 -8.36 -1.00
N PHE A 403 22.19 -9.19 -0.48
CA PHE A 403 22.46 -10.13 0.60
C PHE A 403 21.99 -11.55 0.25
N PRO A 404 22.66 -12.58 0.77
CA PRO A 404 22.28 -13.95 0.49
C PRO A 404 20.93 -14.30 1.13
N VAL A 405 20.08 -14.99 0.37
CA VAL A 405 19.02 -15.81 0.96
C VAL A 405 19.69 -17.01 1.65
N LYS A 406 19.07 -17.53 2.70
CA LYS A 406 19.65 -18.58 3.52
C LYS A 406 18.87 -19.87 3.37
N ARG A 407 19.61 -20.94 3.12
CA ARG A 407 19.08 -22.30 2.96
C ARG A 407 19.95 -23.30 3.70
N VAL A 408 19.53 -24.55 3.70
CA VAL A 408 20.34 -25.68 4.18
C VAL A 408 20.79 -26.50 2.97
N VAL A 409 22.01 -27.02 3.01
CA VAL A 409 22.53 -27.93 1.98
C VAL A 409 21.61 -29.15 1.85
N GLY A 410 21.35 -29.57 0.61
CA GLY A 410 20.39 -30.61 0.26
C GLY A 410 18.99 -30.10 -0.10
N GLU A 411 18.68 -28.84 0.18
CA GLU A 411 17.40 -28.24 -0.22
C GLU A 411 17.39 -27.81 -1.69
N SER A 412 16.19 -27.70 -2.24
CA SER A 412 15.96 -26.97 -3.49
C SER A 412 15.62 -25.51 -3.21
N VAL A 413 16.07 -24.62 -4.09
CA VAL A 413 15.65 -23.22 -4.12
C VAL A 413 14.59 -23.09 -5.19
N ASP A 414 13.36 -22.80 -4.78
CA ASP A 414 12.28 -22.42 -5.70
C ASP A 414 12.49 -20.98 -6.14
N VAL A 415 12.58 -20.75 -7.44
CA VAL A 415 12.82 -19.45 -8.06
C VAL A 415 11.61 -19.07 -8.91
N SER A 416 11.17 -17.82 -8.78
CA SER A 416 10.15 -17.24 -9.63
C SER A 416 10.53 -15.86 -10.15
N ALA A 417 9.99 -15.49 -11.30
CA ALA A 417 10.13 -14.15 -11.87
C ALA A 417 8.97 -13.84 -12.83
N LYS A 418 8.82 -12.57 -13.15
CA LYS A 418 8.01 -12.13 -14.30
C LYS A 418 8.90 -12.00 -15.52
N ILE A 419 8.56 -12.72 -16.58
CA ILE A 419 9.34 -12.73 -17.82
C ILE A 419 8.41 -12.54 -19.02
N PHE A 420 8.59 -11.43 -19.73
CA PHE A 420 7.76 -11.05 -20.86
C PHE A 420 8.53 -10.17 -21.87
N GLY A 421 7.91 -9.92 -23.02
CA GLY A 421 8.41 -9.03 -24.06
C GLY A 421 7.24 -8.51 -24.90
N ASP A 422 7.52 -7.65 -25.87
CA ASP A 422 6.50 -7.20 -26.82
C ASP A 422 6.03 -8.34 -27.76
N GLY A 423 4.83 -8.19 -28.33
CA GLY A 423 4.29 -9.13 -29.32
C GLY A 423 3.65 -10.38 -28.72
N HIS A 424 3.69 -11.48 -29.47
CA HIS A 424 3.04 -12.77 -29.14
C HIS A 424 3.99 -13.96 -29.28
N GLU A 425 5.29 -13.67 -29.35
CA GLU A 425 6.34 -14.67 -29.52
C GLU A 425 6.41 -15.58 -28.29
N GLN A 426 6.82 -16.83 -28.50
CA GLN A 426 7.09 -17.73 -27.38
C GLN A 426 8.45 -17.39 -26.76
N LEU A 427 8.49 -17.34 -25.43
CA LEU A 427 9.74 -17.19 -24.68
C LEU A 427 10.19 -18.54 -24.15
N ALA A 428 11.47 -18.63 -23.84
CA ALA A 428 11.99 -19.65 -22.94
C ALA A 428 12.87 -18.99 -21.89
N ALA A 429 12.90 -19.60 -20.70
CA ALA A 429 13.73 -19.15 -19.61
C ALA A 429 14.40 -20.31 -18.87
N GLU A 430 15.56 -20.04 -18.31
CA GLU A 430 16.33 -20.95 -17.46
C GLU A 430 16.82 -20.22 -16.21
N ILE A 431 16.89 -20.96 -15.10
CA ILE A 431 17.66 -20.56 -13.93
C ILE A 431 19.09 -21.05 -14.16
N GLN A 432 20.05 -20.16 -14.07
CA GLN A 432 21.46 -20.50 -14.03
C GLN A 432 21.97 -20.37 -12.59
N TRP A 433 22.69 -21.37 -12.08
CA TRP A 433 23.33 -21.30 -10.75
C TRP A 433 24.72 -21.95 -10.73
N ARG A 434 25.53 -21.56 -9.75
CA ARG A 434 26.85 -22.17 -9.47
C ARG A 434 27.32 -21.87 -8.05
N GLY A 435 28.29 -22.63 -7.55
CA GLY A 435 29.08 -22.22 -6.38
C GLY A 435 29.96 -21.01 -6.74
N CYS A 436 30.21 -20.10 -5.79
CA CYS A 436 31.08 -18.95 -6.06
C CYS A 436 32.57 -19.33 -6.29
N ASP A 437 32.93 -20.61 -6.07
CA ASP A 437 34.23 -21.19 -6.41
C ASP A 437 34.25 -21.93 -7.75
N GLU A 438 33.13 -21.94 -8.49
CA GLU A 438 32.97 -22.61 -9.78
C GLU A 438 32.91 -21.59 -10.92
N ASP A 439 33.51 -21.94 -12.07
CA ASP A 439 33.43 -21.12 -13.28
C ASP A 439 32.19 -21.43 -14.13
N GLU A 440 31.78 -22.71 -14.17
CA GLU A 440 30.68 -23.18 -15.02
C GLU A 440 29.31 -23.01 -14.35
N TRP A 441 28.32 -22.57 -15.13
CA TRP A 441 26.93 -22.46 -14.69
C TRP A 441 26.17 -23.76 -14.98
N ALA A 442 25.50 -24.29 -13.97
CA ALA A 442 24.42 -25.25 -14.18
C ALA A 442 23.14 -24.51 -14.58
N ALA A 443 22.26 -25.17 -15.32
CA ALA A 443 21.02 -24.58 -15.81
C ALA A 443 19.82 -25.52 -15.63
N ALA A 444 18.65 -24.94 -15.37
CA ALA A 444 17.38 -25.64 -15.23
C ALA A 444 16.26 -24.83 -15.90
N ARG A 445 15.43 -25.50 -16.70
CA ARG A 445 14.30 -24.88 -17.39
C ARG A 445 13.26 -24.33 -16.42
N MET A 446 12.76 -23.14 -16.71
CA MET A 446 11.59 -22.58 -16.03
C MET A 446 10.31 -22.90 -16.81
N VAL A 447 9.20 -22.98 -16.09
CA VAL A 447 7.85 -23.22 -16.62
C VAL A 447 7.04 -21.94 -16.54
N GLN A 448 6.37 -21.60 -17.64
CA GLN A 448 5.48 -20.44 -17.71
C GLN A 448 4.10 -20.75 -17.12
N PHE A 449 3.60 -19.82 -16.32
CA PHE A 449 2.26 -19.76 -15.73
C PHE A 449 1.54 -18.49 -16.21
N PRO A 450 0.21 -18.34 -15.94
CA PRO A 450 -0.52 -17.13 -16.28
C PRO A 450 0.10 -15.85 -15.70
N ASN A 451 -0.19 -14.70 -16.31
CA ASN A 451 0.31 -13.38 -15.91
C ASN A 451 1.85 -13.27 -15.92
N ASP A 452 2.49 -13.88 -16.92
CA ASP A 452 3.93 -13.82 -17.17
C ASP A 452 4.79 -14.36 -16.02
N LEU A 453 4.20 -15.13 -15.10
CA LEU A 453 4.91 -15.78 -14.01
C LEU A 453 5.68 -16.97 -14.57
N TRP A 454 6.95 -17.06 -14.22
CA TRP A 454 7.80 -18.22 -14.51
C TRP A 454 8.30 -18.80 -13.20
N GLU A 455 8.29 -20.12 -13.09
CA GLU A 455 8.79 -20.82 -11.91
C GLU A 455 9.74 -21.95 -12.31
N GLY A 456 10.75 -22.18 -11.48
CA GLY A 456 11.65 -23.32 -11.58
C GLY A 456 12.35 -23.54 -10.26
N HIS A 457 13.22 -24.54 -10.18
CA HIS A 457 13.99 -24.78 -8.96
C HIS A 457 15.35 -25.38 -9.28
N PHE A 458 16.29 -25.24 -8.34
CA PHE A 458 17.60 -25.90 -8.42
C PHE A 458 18.06 -26.44 -7.06
N PRO A 459 18.80 -27.56 -7.02
CA PRO A 459 19.26 -28.15 -5.76
C PRO A 459 20.59 -27.56 -5.28
N LEU A 460 20.70 -27.31 -3.97
CA LEU A 460 21.94 -26.91 -3.29
C LEU A 460 22.73 -28.15 -2.86
N ARG A 461 23.62 -28.65 -3.72
CA ARG A 461 24.35 -29.90 -3.47
C ARG A 461 25.60 -29.74 -2.60
N ARG A 462 26.14 -28.52 -2.51
CA ARG A 462 27.36 -28.20 -1.76
C ARG A 462 27.03 -27.17 -0.68
N MET A 463 27.79 -27.19 0.41
CA MET A 463 27.74 -26.15 1.44
C MET A 463 28.60 -24.96 1.00
N GLY A 464 28.18 -23.74 1.35
CA GLY A 464 28.88 -22.51 1.00
C GLY A 464 28.02 -21.54 0.20
N ARG A 465 28.66 -20.47 -0.29
CA ARG A 465 27.98 -19.43 -1.06
C ARG A 465 27.82 -19.85 -2.51
N HIS A 466 26.59 -19.69 -3.00
CA HIS A 466 26.19 -19.90 -4.38
C HIS A 466 25.62 -18.60 -4.93
N GLU A 467 25.59 -18.52 -6.24
CA GLU A 467 24.92 -17.45 -6.96
C GLU A 467 23.99 -18.04 -8.02
N PHE A 468 22.88 -17.35 -8.27
CA PHE A 468 21.96 -17.70 -9.36
C PHE A 468 21.49 -16.45 -10.10
N ARG A 469 21.05 -16.65 -11.33
CA ARG A 469 20.40 -15.63 -12.17
C ARG A 469 19.40 -16.30 -13.10
N ILE A 470 18.52 -15.51 -13.69
CA ILE A 470 17.58 -15.97 -14.70
C ILE A 470 18.07 -15.51 -16.06
N GLU A 471 17.91 -16.38 -17.05
CA GLU A 471 18.18 -16.10 -18.44
C GLU A 471 16.91 -16.32 -19.26
N ALA A 472 16.57 -15.38 -20.13
CA ALA A 472 15.40 -15.48 -21.00
C ALA A 472 15.73 -15.08 -22.45
N TRP A 473 15.02 -15.67 -23.41
CA TRP A 473 15.18 -15.41 -24.85
C TRP A 473 13.91 -15.77 -25.63
N LEU A 474 13.86 -15.44 -26.93
CA LEU A 474 12.78 -15.90 -27.81
C LEU A 474 13.01 -17.35 -28.26
N ASP A 475 12.07 -18.23 -27.94
CA ASP A 475 12.10 -19.64 -28.35
C ASP A 475 11.48 -19.81 -29.73
N ARG A 476 12.30 -19.61 -30.78
CA ARG A 476 11.86 -19.67 -32.18
C ARG A 476 11.33 -21.05 -32.57
N PHE A 477 11.98 -22.12 -32.13
CA PHE A 477 11.58 -23.48 -32.54
C PHE A 477 10.38 -23.96 -31.74
N GLY A 478 10.29 -23.65 -30.44
CA GLY A 478 9.10 -23.93 -29.64
C GLY A 478 7.89 -23.13 -30.10
N ALA A 479 8.05 -21.85 -30.46
CA ALA A 479 7.00 -21.05 -31.10
C ALA A 479 6.48 -21.74 -32.38
N PHE A 480 7.40 -22.13 -33.27
CA PHE A 480 7.06 -22.89 -34.47
C PHE A 480 6.30 -24.17 -34.13
N ARG A 481 6.79 -25.01 -33.21
CA ARG A 481 6.12 -26.28 -32.83
C ARG A 481 4.70 -26.04 -32.31
N ARG A 482 4.52 -25.04 -31.44
CA ARG A 482 3.22 -24.67 -30.87
C ARG A 482 2.23 -24.28 -31.97
N ASP A 483 2.64 -23.37 -32.84
CA ASP A 483 1.74 -22.81 -33.85
C ASP A 483 1.51 -23.80 -34.99
N PHE A 484 2.51 -24.60 -35.35
CA PHE A 484 2.39 -25.71 -36.29
C PHE A 484 1.43 -26.79 -35.78
N ARG A 485 1.49 -27.15 -34.49
CA ARG A 485 0.52 -28.09 -33.88
C ARG A 485 -0.91 -27.57 -33.97
N LYS A 486 -1.15 -26.29 -33.63
CA LYS A 486 -2.48 -25.67 -33.76
C LYS A 486 -2.99 -25.71 -35.21
N LYS A 487 -2.13 -25.41 -36.19
CA LYS A 487 -2.46 -25.47 -37.62
C LYS A 487 -2.80 -26.89 -38.08
N LEU A 488 -2.05 -27.89 -37.60
CA LEU A 488 -2.32 -29.30 -37.87
C LEU A 488 -3.65 -29.74 -37.28
N ASP A 489 -3.92 -29.44 -36.01
CA ASP A 489 -5.15 -29.82 -35.31
C ASP A 489 -6.38 -29.18 -35.97
N ALA A 490 -6.24 -27.96 -36.51
CA ALA A 490 -7.28 -27.28 -37.26
C ALA A 490 -7.40 -27.74 -38.73
N GLY A 491 -6.52 -28.61 -39.22
CA GLY A 491 -6.53 -29.10 -40.61
C GLY A 491 -6.15 -28.05 -41.66
N VAL A 492 -5.43 -26.99 -41.26
CA VAL A 492 -5.05 -25.85 -42.12
C VAL A 492 -3.55 -25.73 -42.36
N ALA A 493 -2.75 -26.71 -41.92
CA ALA A 493 -1.31 -26.74 -42.18
C ALA A 493 -1.02 -26.86 -43.70
N GLN A 494 -0.13 -26.00 -44.19
CA GLN A 494 0.27 -25.90 -45.59
C GLN A 494 1.72 -26.37 -45.77
N LYS A 495 2.10 -26.70 -47.01
CA LYS A 495 3.48 -27.12 -47.36
C LYS A 495 4.57 -26.15 -46.89
N VAL A 496 4.26 -24.85 -46.87
CA VAL A 496 5.20 -23.81 -46.39
C VAL A 496 5.50 -23.95 -44.89
N ASP A 497 4.53 -24.39 -44.08
CA ASP A 497 4.73 -24.58 -42.63
C ASP A 497 5.73 -25.73 -42.36
N TYR A 498 5.65 -26.83 -43.11
CA TYR A 498 6.63 -27.92 -43.03
C TYR A 498 8.03 -27.46 -43.45
N ALA A 499 8.11 -26.66 -44.51
CA ALA A 499 9.37 -26.12 -45.01
C ALA A 499 10.02 -25.15 -44.00
N GLU A 500 9.23 -24.33 -43.32
CA GLU A 500 9.69 -23.43 -42.26
C GLU A 500 10.37 -24.21 -41.12
N GLY A 501 9.70 -25.23 -40.58
CA GLY A 501 10.27 -26.09 -39.54
C GLY A 501 11.57 -26.77 -39.96
N ARG A 502 11.63 -27.30 -41.19
CA ARG A 502 12.85 -27.89 -41.74
C ARG A 502 13.99 -26.88 -41.82
N VAL A 503 13.72 -25.66 -42.28
CA VAL A 503 14.75 -24.60 -42.40
C VAL A 503 15.29 -24.21 -41.02
N LEU A 504 14.45 -24.20 -39.97
CA LEU A 504 14.92 -23.97 -38.60
C LEU A 504 15.93 -25.05 -38.17
N VAL A 505 15.64 -26.33 -38.44
CA VAL A 505 16.55 -27.45 -38.13
C VAL A 505 17.84 -27.39 -38.96
N GLU A 506 17.74 -27.04 -40.24
CA GLU A 506 18.92 -26.87 -41.12
C GLU A 506 19.82 -25.72 -40.63
N LYS A 507 19.23 -24.59 -40.22
CA LYS A 507 19.98 -23.47 -39.63
C LYS A 507 20.64 -23.85 -38.31
N ALA A 508 19.94 -24.59 -37.45
CA ALA A 508 20.48 -25.10 -36.19
C ALA A 508 21.64 -26.09 -36.43
N SER A 509 21.50 -26.98 -37.41
CA SER A 509 22.58 -27.89 -37.83
C SER A 509 23.80 -27.13 -38.36
N ALA A 510 23.59 -26.06 -39.15
CA ALA A 510 24.66 -25.28 -39.74
C ALA A 510 25.46 -24.43 -38.74
N ARG A 511 24.82 -23.97 -37.65
CA ARG A 511 25.47 -23.15 -36.60
C ARG A 511 26.12 -23.98 -35.49
N THR A 512 25.77 -25.25 -35.36
CA THR A 512 26.33 -26.16 -34.34
C THR A 512 27.54 -26.93 -34.87
N SER A 513 28.29 -27.56 -33.97
CA SER A 513 29.44 -28.41 -34.31
C SER A 513 29.39 -29.75 -33.57
N GLY A 514 30.32 -30.66 -33.88
CA GLY A 514 30.44 -31.95 -33.20
C GLY A 514 29.27 -32.91 -33.45
N ASP A 515 28.92 -33.72 -32.45
CA ASP A 515 27.90 -34.75 -32.58
C ASP A 515 26.47 -34.18 -32.64
N LEU A 516 26.23 -33.03 -32.02
CA LEU A 516 24.96 -32.31 -32.11
C LEU A 516 24.65 -31.91 -33.56
N ALA A 517 25.63 -31.34 -34.27
CA ALA A 517 25.48 -30.98 -35.68
C ALA A 517 25.17 -32.20 -36.57
N LYS A 518 25.81 -33.35 -36.32
CA LYS A 518 25.54 -34.61 -37.04
C LYS A 518 24.12 -35.12 -36.76
N ALA A 519 23.68 -35.08 -35.50
CA ALA A 519 22.34 -35.50 -35.11
C ALA A 519 21.26 -34.62 -35.78
N LEU A 520 21.45 -33.30 -35.76
CA LEU A 520 20.56 -32.35 -36.43
C LEU A 520 20.57 -32.52 -37.96
N ALA A 521 21.73 -32.80 -38.57
CA ALA A 521 21.82 -33.08 -40.01
C ALA A 521 21.04 -34.34 -40.41
N LEU A 522 21.06 -35.39 -39.57
CA LEU A 522 20.24 -36.59 -39.76
C LEU A 522 18.75 -36.25 -39.68
N TRP A 523 18.33 -35.42 -38.72
CA TRP A 523 16.96 -34.94 -38.62
C TRP A 523 16.55 -34.09 -39.83
N ALA A 524 17.39 -33.14 -40.26
CA ALA A 524 17.16 -32.37 -41.48
C ALA A 524 16.99 -33.27 -42.72
N GLY A 525 17.77 -34.36 -42.80
CA GLY A 525 17.60 -35.40 -43.82
C GLY A 525 16.25 -36.12 -43.75
N LYS A 526 15.78 -36.49 -42.55
CA LYS A 526 14.46 -37.12 -42.33
C LYS A 526 13.28 -36.19 -42.68
N LEU A 527 13.50 -34.88 -42.55
CA LEU A 527 12.50 -33.85 -42.83
C LEU A 527 12.38 -33.49 -44.31
N LYS A 528 13.11 -34.17 -45.21
CA LYS A 528 12.95 -34.00 -46.67
C LYS A 528 11.57 -34.53 -47.13
N GLY A 529 10.68 -33.62 -47.54
CA GLY A 529 9.33 -33.90 -48.05
C GLY A 529 8.25 -33.03 -47.38
N ASP A 530 7.02 -33.10 -47.88
CA ASP A 530 5.92 -32.18 -47.48
C ASP A 530 4.94 -32.76 -46.43
N ASP A 531 5.26 -33.90 -45.81
CA ASP A 531 4.34 -34.61 -44.90
C ASP A 531 5.10 -35.32 -43.76
N LYS A 532 5.72 -34.52 -42.88
CA LYS A 532 6.58 -34.97 -41.77
C LYS A 532 6.19 -34.34 -40.43
N ALA A 533 4.89 -34.22 -40.19
CA ALA A 533 4.34 -33.56 -39.01
C ALA A 533 4.84 -34.19 -37.70
N GLU A 534 4.78 -35.52 -37.59
CA GLU A 534 5.25 -36.25 -36.40
C GLU A 534 6.74 -36.02 -36.12
N ALA A 535 7.57 -35.93 -37.15
CA ALA A 535 9.00 -35.69 -37.00
C ALA A 535 9.30 -34.26 -36.51
N LEU A 536 8.60 -33.25 -37.03
CA LEU A 536 8.73 -31.84 -36.58
C LEU A 536 8.20 -31.64 -35.14
N LEU A 537 7.23 -32.45 -34.74
CA LEU A 537 6.64 -32.42 -33.41
C LEU A 537 7.30 -33.40 -32.42
N SER A 538 8.33 -34.12 -32.83
CA SER A 538 9.05 -35.09 -31.98
C SER A 538 9.77 -34.40 -30.83
N ASP A 539 9.70 -34.99 -29.64
CA ASP A 539 10.41 -34.49 -28.45
C ASP A 539 11.93 -34.71 -28.55
N ASP A 540 12.37 -35.76 -29.26
CA ASP A 540 13.80 -36.00 -29.53
C ASP A 540 14.41 -34.86 -30.36
N LEU A 541 13.70 -34.40 -31.40
CA LEU A 541 14.14 -33.26 -32.19
C LEU A 541 14.11 -31.98 -31.35
N ALA A 542 13.08 -31.79 -30.54
CA ALA A 542 12.95 -30.62 -29.68
C ALA A 542 14.12 -30.49 -28.71
N ALA A 543 14.53 -31.59 -28.06
CA ALA A 543 15.68 -31.58 -27.15
C ALA A 543 16.99 -31.22 -27.87
N LEU A 544 17.20 -31.67 -29.11
CA LEU A 544 18.37 -31.30 -29.91
C LEU A 544 18.32 -29.83 -30.34
N MET A 545 17.14 -29.34 -30.71
CA MET A 545 16.95 -27.94 -31.08
C MET A 545 17.15 -26.99 -29.89
N ASP A 546 16.72 -27.40 -28.70
CA ASP A 546 16.93 -26.66 -27.45
C ASP A 546 18.43 -26.52 -27.12
N GLN A 547 19.20 -27.61 -27.24
CA GLN A 547 20.66 -27.59 -27.10
C GLN A 547 21.36 -26.73 -28.16
N ALA A 548 20.75 -26.58 -29.33
CA ALA A 548 21.30 -25.85 -30.46
C ALA A 548 20.80 -24.41 -30.56
N ASP A 549 19.97 -23.93 -29.63
CA ASP A 549 19.32 -22.62 -29.72
C ASP A 549 20.35 -21.47 -29.81
N ASP A 550 20.09 -20.50 -30.69
CA ASP A 550 20.89 -19.28 -30.84
C ASP A 550 20.46 -18.18 -29.85
N ARG A 551 19.45 -18.45 -29.00
CA ARG A 551 18.98 -17.60 -27.89
C ARG A 551 18.81 -16.11 -28.28
N PRO A 552 18.01 -15.81 -29.31
CA PRO A 552 17.83 -14.44 -29.79
C PRO A 552 17.21 -13.53 -28.71
N HIS A 553 17.71 -12.29 -28.63
CA HIS A 553 17.35 -11.29 -27.60
C HIS A 553 17.58 -11.78 -26.15
N GLN A 554 18.61 -12.60 -25.96
CA GLN A 554 19.05 -13.07 -24.65
C GLN A 554 19.17 -11.91 -23.66
N LEU A 555 18.61 -12.11 -22.47
CA LEU A 555 18.71 -11.22 -21.33
C LEU A 555 19.02 -12.02 -20.07
N HIS A 556 19.89 -11.48 -19.22
CA HIS A 556 20.15 -11.98 -17.87
C HIS A 556 19.54 -11.03 -16.84
N SER A 557 18.99 -11.59 -15.76
CA SER A 557 18.71 -10.82 -14.55
C SER A 557 20.00 -10.47 -13.81
N ASP A 558 19.89 -9.56 -12.85
CA ASP A 558 20.93 -9.38 -11.83
C ASP A 558 21.17 -10.67 -11.04
N ILE A 559 22.39 -10.83 -10.55
CA ILE A 559 22.81 -11.97 -9.74
C ILE A 559 22.15 -11.91 -8.36
N GLN A 560 21.64 -13.06 -7.90
CA GLN A 560 21.12 -13.27 -6.56
C GLN A 560 22.05 -14.22 -5.79
N LEU A 561 22.23 -13.96 -4.50
CA LEU A 561 23.12 -14.72 -3.63
C LEU A 561 22.36 -15.73 -2.77
N VAL A 562 22.95 -16.91 -2.52
CA VAL A 562 22.41 -17.96 -1.65
C VAL A 562 23.51 -18.53 -0.76
N ASP A 563 23.30 -18.52 0.55
CA ASP A 563 24.15 -19.24 1.50
C ASP A 563 23.51 -20.60 1.83
N ALA A 564 24.16 -21.69 1.39
CA ALA A 564 23.80 -23.06 1.75
C ALA A 564 24.60 -23.49 2.99
N GLU A 565 23.94 -23.58 4.15
CA GLU A 565 24.57 -23.94 5.42
C GLU A 565 24.22 -25.37 5.85
N ARG A 566 24.92 -25.91 6.84
CA ARG A 566 24.54 -27.20 7.46
C ARG A 566 23.23 -27.08 8.24
N LEU A 567 22.55 -28.22 8.45
CA LEU A 567 21.22 -28.27 9.08
C LEU A 567 21.16 -27.58 10.45
N GLN A 568 22.24 -27.67 11.24
CA GLN A 568 22.33 -27.06 12.57
C GLN A 568 22.16 -25.54 12.57
N ALA A 569 22.40 -24.87 11.44
CA ALA A 569 22.11 -23.45 11.31
C ALA A 569 20.61 -23.14 11.40
N ARG A 570 19.73 -24.11 11.08
CA ARG A 570 18.26 -24.00 11.17
C ARG A 570 17.65 -24.85 12.28
N TYR A 571 18.25 -26.00 12.58
CA TYR A 571 17.71 -26.98 13.50
C TYR A 571 18.76 -27.47 14.48
N SER A 572 18.63 -27.07 15.74
CA SER A 572 19.51 -27.51 16.82
C SER A 572 18.84 -27.22 18.17
N SER A 573 19.07 -28.08 19.14
CA SER A 573 18.73 -27.85 20.54
C SER A 573 20.00 -27.57 21.35
N TRP A 574 20.08 -26.39 21.95
CA TRP A 574 21.23 -25.89 22.70
C TRP A 574 20.99 -25.97 24.21
N TYR A 575 22.01 -26.42 24.94
CA TYR A 575 22.06 -26.38 26.40
C TYR A 575 23.25 -25.53 26.84
N GLU A 576 23.00 -24.46 27.57
CA GLU A 576 24.02 -23.61 28.16
C GLU A 576 24.31 -24.07 29.59
N LEU A 577 25.58 -24.29 29.91
CA LEU A 577 26.03 -24.53 31.29
C LEU A 577 27.35 -23.82 31.58
N PHE A 578 27.63 -23.60 32.87
CA PHE A 578 28.91 -23.07 33.33
C PHE A 578 29.83 -24.24 33.71
N PRO A 579 30.97 -24.45 33.02
CA PRO A 579 31.90 -25.52 33.36
C PRO A 579 32.37 -25.48 34.81
N ARG A 580 32.61 -24.27 35.34
CA ARG A 580 33.04 -24.06 36.74
C ARG A 580 32.04 -24.54 37.80
N SER A 581 30.78 -24.71 37.44
CA SER A 581 29.73 -25.19 38.35
C SER A 581 29.47 -26.69 38.23
N GLN A 582 30.16 -27.39 37.32
CA GLN A 582 30.07 -28.85 37.24
C GLN A 582 30.94 -29.44 38.35
N THR A 583 30.39 -29.44 39.56
CA THR A 583 31.04 -29.86 40.80
C THR A 583 30.00 -30.27 41.82
N ASN A 584 30.40 -31.06 42.82
CA ASN A 584 29.56 -31.44 43.95
C ASN A 584 29.84 -30.60 45.21
N ASP A 585 30.80 -29.67 45.15
CA ASP A 585 31.17 -28.79 46.25
C ASP A 585 31.12 -27.33 45.77
N PRO A 586 30.26 -26.46 46.37
CA PRO A 586 30.18 -25.04 45.99
C PRO A 586 31.48 -24.26 46.23
N LYS A 587 32.44 -24.81 46.98
CA LYS A 587 33.76 -24.20 47.20
C LYS A 587 34.84 -24.69 46.22
N ARG A 588 34.53 -25.68 45.36
CA ARG A 588 35.47 -26.23 44.39
C ARG A 588 35.07 -25.80 42.99
N HIS A 589 35.98 -25.16 42.28
CA HIS A 589 35.83 -24.86 40.85
C HIS A 589 35.79 -26.17 40.04
N GLY A 590 34.78 -26.31 39.16
CA GLY A 590 34.68 -27.43 38.21
C GLY A 590 35.68 -27.30 37.05
N THR A 591 36.02 -28.42 36.42
CA THR A 591 36.99 -28.53 35.33
C THR A 591 36.32 -29.04 34.04
N PHE A 592 37.02 -29.00 32.91
CA PHE A 592 36.55 -29.65 31.68
C PHE A 592 36.32 -31.16 31.85
N LEU A 593 37.08 -31.82 32.71
CA LEU A 593 36.90 -33.23 33.00
C LEU A 593 35.61 -33.49 33.79
N ASP A 594 35.25 -32.59 34.72
CA ASP A 594 33.96 -32.68 35.42
C ASP A 594 32.77 -32.49 34.46
N VAL A 595 32.93 -31.66 33.40
CA VAL A 595 31.90 -31.51 32.36
C VAL A 595 31.70 -32.82 31.58
N ILE A 596 32.75 -33.61 31.34
CA ILE A 596 32.64 -34.90 30.65
C ILE A 596 31.66 -35.83 31.39
N GLU A 597 31.67 -35.82 32.73
CA GLU A 597 30.74 -36.62 33.54
C GLU A 597 29.26 -36.23 33.34
N ARG A 598 28.99 -35.00 32.89
CA ARG A 598 27.65 -34.48 32.65
C ARG A 598 27.10 -34.80 31.26
N LEU A 599 27.96 -35.08 30.27
CA LEU A 599 27.58 -35.29 28.87
C LEU A 599 26.51 -36.39 28.67
N PRO A 600 26.53 -37.55 29.36
CA PRO A 600 25.50 -38.58 29.20
C PRO A 600 24.08 -38.05 29.46
N ALA A 601 23.90 -37.28 30.54
CA ALA A 601 22.59 -36.76 30.90
C ALA A 601 22.11 -35.64 29.96
N ILE A 602 23.04 -34.82 29.43
CA ILE A 602 22.71 -33.81 28.42
C ILE A 602 22.27 -34.48 27.11
N ARG A 603 22.97 -35.55 26.71
CA ARG A 603 22.61 -36.38 25.56
C ARG A 603 21.24 -37.03 25.75
N GLU A 604 20.94 -37.56 26.93
CA GLU A 604 19.64 -38.16 27.25
C GLU A 604 18.49 -37.15 27.12
N MET A 605 18.71 -35.90 27.52
CA MET A 605 17.75 -34.81 27.28
C MET A 605 17.58 -34.45 25.79
N GLY A 606 18.44 -34.96 24.92
CA GLY A 606 18.32 -34.79 23.47
C GLY A 606 18.81 -33.44 22.94
N PHE A 607 19.78 -32.80 23.62
CA PHE A 607 20.47 -31.64 23.08
C PHE A 607 21.49 -32.05 22.01
N ASP A 608 21.79 -31.11 21.12
CA ASP A 608 22.76 -31.27 20.02
C ASP A 608 23.99 -30.36 20.21
N THR A 609 23.83 -29.25 20.94
CA THR A 609 24.89 -28.25 21.16
C THR A 609 25.01 -27.95 22.65
N LEU A 610 26.24 -27.98 23.16
CA LEU A 610 26.60 -27.56 24.50
C LEU A 610 27.32 -26.21 24.42
N TYR A 611 26.69 -25.18 24.96
CA TYR A 611 27.17 -23.80 24.92
C TYR A 611 27.83 -23.44 26.25
N PHE A 612 29.04 -22.89 26.18
CA PHE A 612 29.75 -22.35 27.34
C PHE A 612 29.85 -20.82 27.30
N PRO A 613 29.61 -20.13 28.43
CA PRO A 613 30.14 -18.79 28.66
C PRO A 613 31.66 -18.76 28.45
N PRO A 614 32.29 -17.57 28.41
CA PRO A 614 33.73 -17.46 28.17
C PRO A 614 34.55 -18.38 29.08
N ILE A 615 35.46 -19.15 28.49
CA ILE A 615 36.31 -20.15 29.17
C ILE A 615 37.73 -19.65 29.44
N HIS A 616 37.93 -18.33 29.32
CA HIS A 616 39.22 -17.65 29.36
C HIS A 616 39.58 -17.20 30.79
N PRO A 617 40.86 -16.85 31.07
CA PRO A 617 41.25 -16.25 32.34
C PRO A 617 40.40 -15.01 32.70
N ILE A 618 40.04 -14.85 33.97
CA ILE A 618 39.17 -13.78 34.45
C ILE A 618 39.97 -12.74 35.24
N GLY A 619 39.78 -11.46 34.92
CA GLY A 619 40.44 -10.33 35.58
C GLY A 619 40.20 -10.27 37.08
N ARG A 620 41.14 -9.68 37.82
CA ARG A 620 41.07 -9.42 39.27
C ARG A 620 40.71 -7.96 39.56
N THR A 621 41.16 -7.02 38.72
CA THR A 621 40.87 -5.60 38.85
C THR A 621 39.39 -5.33 38.61
N ASN A 622 38.75 -4.64 39.57
CA ASN A 622 37.31 -4.34 39.57
C ASN A 622 36.39 -5.58 39.42
N ARG A 623 36.89 -6.78 39.73
CA ARG A 623 36.12 -8.03 39.68
C ARG A 623 34.82 -7.88 40.46
N LYS A 624 33.73 -8.44 39.93
CA LYS A 624 32.44 -8.47 40.61
C LYS A 624 32.30 -9.68 41.54
N GLY A 625 31.68 -9.47 42.70
CA GLY A 625 31.32 -10.53 43.65
C GLY A 625 29.88 -11.03 43.48
N PRO A 626 29.42 -11.97 44.33
CA PRO A 626 28.07 -12.51 44.35
C PRO A 626 27.00 -11.43 44.25
N ASN A 627 25.90 -11.75 43.55
CA ASN A 627 24.81 -10.81 43.25
C ASN A 627 25.26 -9.49 42.60
N ASN A 628 26.28 -9.53 41.73
CA ASN A 628 26.76 -8.39 40.94
C ASN A 628 27.30 -7.23 41.83
N THR A 629 27.90 -7.57 42.98
CA THR A 629 28.49 -6.58 43.91
C THR A 629 29.84 -6.06 43.41
N LEU A 630 30.19 -4.83 43.81
CA LEU A 630 31.48 -4.20 43.42
C LEU A 630 32.65 -4.56 44.33
N THR A 631 32.41 -5.38 45.35
CA THR A 631 33.39 -5.75 46.39
C THR A 631 33.47 -7.28 46.46
N PRO A 632 34.33 -7.92 45.66
CA PRO A 632 34.47 -9.37 45.66
C PRO A 632 35.24 -9.83 46.91
N GLY A 633 34.89 -10.99 47.43
CA GLY A 633 35.71 -11.77 48.36
C GLY A 633 36.91 -12.40 47.66
N GLU A 634 37.89 -12.86 48.45
CA GLU A 634 39.16 -13.40 47.95
C GLU A 634 39.01 -14.63 47.05
N GLY A 635 37.98 -15.46 47.30
CA GLY A 635 37.68 -16.67 46.52
C GLY A 635 36.56 -16.52 45.49
N ASP A 636 36.03 -15.31 45.28
CA ASP A 636 34.91 -15.13 44.35
C ASP A 636 35.38 -15.31 42.90
N PRO A 637 34.68 -16.13 42.10
CA PRO A 637 35.14 -16.51 40.77
C PRO A 637 35.01 -15.36 39.74
N GLY A 638 34.18 -14.35 40.03
CA GLY A 638 33.94 -13.22 39.13
C GLY A 638 33.09 -13.57 37.90
N SER A 639 32.90 -12.58 37.03
CA SER A 639 32.19 -12.74 35.76
C SER A 639 33.09 -13.38 34.69
N PRO A 640 32.67 -14.49 34.03
CA PRO A 640 33.43 -15.04 32.89
C PRO A 640 33.64 -14.04 31.76
N TYR A 641 32.71 -13.08 31.60
CA TYR A 641 32.78 -12.04 30.59
C TYR A 641 33.86 -10.98 30.85
N ALA A 642 34.49 -10.97 32.02
CA ALA A 642 35.66 -10.14 32.33
C ALA A 642 36.97 -10.81 31.88
N ILE A 643 37.06 -11.03 30.56
CA ILE A 643 38.11 -11.82 29.89
C ILE A 643 39.46 -11.11 30.01
N GLY A 644 40.49 -11.84 30.44
CA GLY A 644 41.87 -11.41 30.47
C GLY A 644 42.45 -11.35 31.88
N SER A 645 43.61 -11.97 32.05
CA SER A 645 44.47 -11.80 33.23
C SER A 645 45.94 -11.90 32.80
N ALA A 646 46.86 -11.94 33.77
CA ALA A 646 48.25 -12.28 33.51
C ALA A 646 48.45 -13.67 32.87
N ASP A 647 47.45 -14.56 32.96
CA ASP A 647 47.50 -15.93 32.44
C ASP A 647 47.06 -16.04 30.96
N GLY A 648 46.58 -14.94 30.35
CA GLY A 648 46.22 -14.88 28.94
C GLY A 648 44.90 -14.17 28.62
N GLY A 649 44.53 -14.17 27.35
CA GLY A 649 43.34 -13.50 26.78
C GLY A 649 42.36 -14.45 26.10
N HIS A 650 41.76 -14.01 24.99
CA HIS A 650 40.73 -14.76 24.24
C HIS A 650 41.20 -16.07 23.59
N ASP A 651 42.50 -16.32 23.50
CA ASP A 651 43.14 -17.54 22.98
C ASP A 651 43.72 -18.43 24.10
N ALA A 652 43.47 -18.08 25.36
CA ALA A 652 43.90 -18.83 26.54
C ALA A 652 42.72 -19.49 27.27
N LEU A 653 43.02 -20.51 28.06
CA LEU A 653 42.06 -21.20 28.94
C LEU A 653 42.22 -20.73 30.38
N HIS A 654 41.11 -20.61 31.11
CA HIS A 654 41.14 -20.31 32.54
C HIS A 654 41.92 -21.42 33.28
N PRO A 655 42.95 -21.10 34.09
CA PRO A 655 43.81 -22.12 34.70
C PRO A 655 43.07 -23.18 35.54
N GLU A 656 42.01 -22.78 36.24
CA GLU A 656 41.18 -23.70 37.05
C GLU A 656 40.26 -24.61 36.22
N LEU A 657 40.02 -24.33 34.94
CA LEU A 657 39.22 -25.21 34.07
C LEU A 657 40.02 -26.41 33.56
N GLY A 658 41.34 -26.28 33.47
CA GLY A 658 42.26 -27.32 33.00
C GLY A 658 43.16 -26.85 31.87
N SER A 659 43.87 -27.81 31.28
CA SER A 659 44.81 -27.57 30.18
C SER A 659 44.12 -27.61 28.81
N LEU A 660 44.85 -27.20 27.77
CA LEU A 660 44.37 -27.34 26.39
C LEU A 660 44.11 -28.81 26.02
N ALA A 661 44.90 -29.75 26.53
CA ALA A 661 44.68 -31.17 26.33
C ALA A 661 43.38 -31.66 26.99
N ASP A 662 42.99 -31.07 28.14
CA ASP A 662 41.72 -31.40 28.79
C ASP A 662 40.53 -30.84 28.01
N PHE A 663 40.70 -29.66 27.38
CA PHE A 663 39.70 -29.11 26.46
C PHE A 663 39.55 -29.98 25.20
N GLU A 664 40.64 -30.41 24.58
CA GLU A 664 40.60 -31.32 23.43
C GLU A 664 39.92 -32.66 23.77
N ARG A 665 40.16 -33.21 24.96
CA ARG A 665 39.43 -34.39 25.48
C ARG A 665 37.94 -34.14 25.63
N LEU A 666 37.54 -32.95 26.11
CA LEU A 666 36.14 -32.58 26.20
C LEU A 666 35.49 -32.48 24.82
N ILE A 667 36.17 -31.90 23.82
CA ILE A 667 35.69 -31.85 22.44
C ILE A 667 35.48 -33.26 21.88
N GLU A 668 36.45 -34.16 22.05
CA GLU A 668 36.35 -35.56 21.62
C GLU A 668 35.17 -36.26 22.31
N ALA A 669 35.07 -36.17 23.64
CA ALA A 669 33.99 -36.77 24.40
C ALA A 669 32.61 -36.21 24.01
N ALA A 670 32.49 -34.91 23.75
CA ALA A 670 31.26 -34.28 23.29
C ALA A 670 30.83 -34.87 21.93
N HIS A 671 31.76 -35.01 20.98
CA HIS A 671 31.48 -35.63 19.68
C HIS A 671 31.06 -37.10 19.79
N GLU A 672 31.69 -37.90 20.66
CA GLU A 672 31.24 -39.28 20.94
C GLU A 672 29.78 -39.32 21.47
N HIS A 673 29.38 -38.26 22.19
CA HIS A 673 28.03 -38.08 22.69
C HIS A 673 27.06 -37.47 21.67
N GLY A 674 27.53 -37.10 20.47
CA GLY A 674 26.73 -36.42 19.44
C GLY A 674 26.45 -34.96 19.76
N LEU A 675 27.28 -34.33 20.59
CA LEU A 675 27.20 -32.94 20.99
C LEU A 675 28.30 -32.12 20.32
N GLU A 676 27.94 -30.94 19.84
CA GLU A 676 28.89 -29.91 19.41
C GLU A 676 29.14 -28.92 20.56
N ILE A 677 30.37 -28.42 20.71
CA ILE A 677 30.66 -27.32 21.64
C ILE A 677 30.49 -25.98 20.91
N ALA A 678 29.69 -25.09 21.50
CA ALA A 678 29.62 -23.68 21.12
C ALA A 678 30.32 -22.82 22.17
N LEU A 679 31.16 -21.89 21.73
CA LEU A 679 31.84 -20.96 22.63
C LEU A 679 31.24 -19.56 22.54
N ASP A 680 31.18 -18.89 23.69
CA ASP A 680 30.94 -17.45 23.72
C ASP A 680 32.12 -16.70 23.09
N PHE A 681 31.82 -15.74 22.23
CA PHE A 681 32.79 -14.80 21.66
C PHE A 681 32.41 -13.37 22.05
N ALA A 682 32.92 -12.92 23.20
CA ALA A 682 32.75 -11.57 23.71
C ALA A 682 33.96 -10.68 23.42
N ILE A 683 33.76 -9.70 22.53
CA ILE A 683 34.80 -8.71 22.20
C ILE A 683 34.81 -7.59 23.25
N GLN A 684 35.53 -7.85 24.33
CA GLN A 684 35.78 -6.96 25.46
C GLN A 684 36.94 -7.52 26.30
N CYS A 685 37.49 -6.68 27.16
CA CYS A 685 38.67 -7.01 27.98
C CYS A 685 38.45 -6.60 29.43
N SER A 686 38.94 -7.38 30.37
CA SER A 686 39.16 -6.90 31.74
C SER A 686 40.29 -5.87 31.74
N PRO A 687 40.42 -5.03 32.78
CA PRO A 687 41.56 -4.12 32.92
C PRO A 687 42.92 -4.84 32.99
N ASP A 688 42.93 -6.15 33.27
CA ASP A 688 44.14 -6.97 33.38
C ASP A 688 44.48 -7.72 32.08
N HIS A 689 43.70 -7.54 31.01
CA HIS A 689 43.94 -8.23 29.74
C HIS A 689 45.27 -7.79 29.08
N PRO A 690 46.09 -8.71 28.55
CA PRO A 690 47.40 -8.39 27.95
C PRO A 690 47.35 -7.28 26.88
N TRP A 691 46.30 -7.26 26.05
CA TRP A 691 46.10 -6.23 25.03
C TRP A 691 46.12 -4.79 25.54
N LEU A 692 45.72 -4.50 26.79
CA LEU A 692 45.80 -3.13 27.32
C LEU A 692 47.24 -2.63 27.40
N LYS A 693 48.18 -3.54 27.63
CA LYS A 693 49.62 -3.25 27.69
C LYS A 693 50.27 -3.37 26.32
N ASP A 694 49.95 -4.43 25.58
CA ASP A 694 50.65 -4.80 24.35
C ASP A 694 50.12 -4.04 23.13
N HIS A 695 48.85 -3.61 23.17
CA HIS A 695 48.14 -2.88 22.10
C HIS A 695 47.31 -1.71 22.67
N PRO A 696 47.93 -0.72 23.34
CA PRO A 696 47.20 0.41 23.92
C PRO A 696 46.44 1.22 22.85
N ASP A 697 46.91 1.20 21.61
CA ASP A 697 46.31 1.81 20.43
C ASP A 697 45.07 1.06 19.87
N TRP A 698 44.58 0.04 20.57
CA TRP A 698 43.26 -0.56 20.33
C TRP A 698 42.16 -0.02 21.26
N PHE A 699 42.51 0.85 22.20
CA PHE A 699 41.58 1.35 23.22
C PHE A 699 41.47 2.87 23.19
N ASP A 700 40.32 3.39 23.61
CA ASP A 700 40.10 4.83 23.76
C ASP A 700 40.48 5.29 25.18
N TRP A 701 41.68 5.86 25.29
CA TRP A 701 42.23 6.37 26.54
C TRP A 701 41.78 7.82 26.78
N ARG A 702 41.27 8.07 27.98
CA ARG A 702 40.94 9.42 28.42
C ARG A 702 42.20 10.25 28.65
N PRO A 703 42.09 11.60 28.68
CA PRO A 703 43.23 12.48 28.92
C PRO A 703 43.95 12.25 30.27
N ASP A 704 43.29 11.61 31.24
CA ASP A 704 43.86 11.25 32.55
C ASP A 704 44.55 9.88 32.56
N GLY A 705 44.61 9.19 31.42
CA GLY A 705 45.22 7.87 31.28
C GLY A 705 44.30 6.70 31.70
N THR A 706 43.01 6.93 31.93
CA THR A 706 42.04 5.87 32.22
C THR A 706 41.23 5.46 30.98
N VAL A 707 40.73 4.22 30.94
CA VAL A 707 39.80 3.76 29.89
C VAL A 707 38.37 3.74 30.46
N LYS A 708 37.38 4.19 29.69
CA LYS A 708 35.98 4.12 30.11
C LYS A 708 35.54 2.65 30.16
N TYR A 709 34.99 2.22 31.30
CA TYR A 709 34.39 0.89 31.44
C TYR A 709 33.14 0.75 30.54
N ALA A 710 32.81 -0.47 30.13
CA ALA A 710 31.70 -0.71 29.22
C ALA A 710 30.33 -0.46 29.87
N GLU A 711 29.37 0.02 29.09
CA GLU A 711 27.99 0.28 29.52
C GLU A 711 27.01 -0.19 28.45
N ASN A 712 25.90 -0.82 28.87
CA ASN A 712 24.73 -1.05 28.04
C ASN A 712 23.51 -0.50 28.80
N PRO A 713 23.23 0.82 28.69
CA PRO A 713 22.33 1.51 29.61
C PRO A 713 20.97 0.80 29.77
N PRO A 714 20.50 0.55 31.01
CA PRO A 714 21.04 1.05 32.28
C PRO A 714 22.16 0.18 32.92
N LYS A 715 22.56 -0.95 32.31
CA LYS A 715 23.59 -1.86 32.85
C LYS A 715 24.99 -1.22 32.77
N LYS A 716 25.77 -1.36 33.84
CA LYS A 716 27.17 -0.91 33.97
C LYS A 716 28.09 -2.10 34.22
N TYR A 717 29.22 -2.13 33.54
CA TYR A 717 30.19 -3.23 33.61
C TYR A 717 31.57 -2.68 33.97
N GLN A 718 31.78 -2.40 35.25
CA GLN A 718 33.01 -1.80 35.79
C GLN A 718 34.24 -2.72 35.71
N ASP A 719 34.00 -4.01 35.51
CA ASP A 719 34.95 -5.10 35.37
C ASP A 719 35.50 -5.27 33.94
N ILE A 720 35.00 -4.50 32.96
CA ILE A 720 35.41 -4.60 31.56
C ILE A 720 35.55 -3.24 30.86
N VAL A 721 36.38 -3.24 29.83
CA VAL A 721 36.59 -2.16 28.86
C VAL A 721 36.41 -2.72 27.44
N ASN A 722 36.06 -1.84 26.50
CA ASN A 722 35.88 -2.21 25.09
C ASN A 722 37.08 -1.77 24.27
N VAL A 723 37.43 -2.57 23.28
CA VAL A 723 38.29 -2.13 22.16
C VAL A 723 37.53 -1.13 21.27
N ASP A 724 38.27 -0.26 20.61
CA ASP A 724 37.76 0.64 19.58
C ASP A 724 38.22 0.15 18.19
N PHE A 725 37.25 -0.16 17.34
CA PHE A 725 37.47 -0.77 16.02
C PHE A 725 38.07 0.17 14.98
N TYR A 726 38.16 1.48 15.29
CA TYR A 726 38.67 2.51 14.38
C TYR A 726 39.81 3.34 15.00
N GLN A 727 40.37 2.89 16.12
CA GLN A 727 41.58 3.52 16.65
C GLN A 727 42.77 3.27 15.72
N THR A 728 43.82 4.09 15.85
CA THR A 728 44.97 4.11 14.93
C THR A 728 45.63 2.73 14.69
N GLY A 729 45.67 1.85 15.68
CA GLY A 729 46.21 0.48 15.55
C GLY A 729 45.16 -0.60 15.23
N ALA A 730 43.88 -0.25 15.15
CA ALA A 730 42.81 -1.24 15.06
C ALA A 730 42.68 -1.85 13.65
N ILE A 731 42.95 -1.08 12.60
CA ILE A 731 42.83 -1.55 11.22
C ILE A 731 44.23 -1.63 10.58
N PRO A 732 44.66 -2.82 10.13
CA PRO A 732 43.94 -4.10 10.12
C PRO A 732 44.11 -4.93 11.40
N ASP A 733 44.98 -4.56 12.33
CA ASP A 733 45.57 -5.51 13.29
C ASP A 733 44.56 -6.07 14.32
N LEU A 734 43.70 -5.25 14.93
CA LEU A 734 42.65 -5.73 15.82
C LEU A 734 41.66 -6.64 15.07
N TRP A 735 41.30 -6.26 13.84
CA TRP A 735 40.36 -7.05 13.02
C TRP A 735 40.94 -8.43 12.69
N LEU A 736 42.23 -8.49 12.34
CA LEU A 736 42.95 -9.74 12.10
C LEU A 736 43.07 -10.57 13.39
N ALA A 737 43.44 -9.96 14.51
CA ALA A 737 43.57 -10.65 15.80
C ALA A 737 42.25 -11.30 16.23
N LEU A 738 41.13 -10.59 16.11
CA LEU A 738 39.80 -11.12 16.45
C LEU A 738 39.38 -12.27 15.54
N ARG A 739 39.66 -12.19 14.23
CA ARG A 739 39.45 -13.30 13.30
C ARG A 739 40.32 -14.50 13.68
N ASP A 740 41.59 -14.27 14.02
CA ASP A 740 42.55 -15.32 14.30
C ASP A 740 42.24 -16.05 15.62
N VAL A 741 41.66 -15.36 16.61
CA VAL A 741 41.05 -16.00 17.79
C VAL A 741 39.95 -16.99 17.39
N VAL A 742 39.04 -16.60 16.49
CA VAL A 742 37.97 -17.50 16.02
C VAL A 742 38.58 -18.71 15.29
N LEU A 743 39.53 -18.48 14.38
CA LEU A 743 40.21 -19.56 13.65
C LEU A 743 40.99 -20.50 14.57
N PHE A 744 41.64 -19.97 15.62
CA PHE A 744 42.35 -20.75 16.62
C PHE A 744 41.45 -21.77 17.31
N TRP A 745 40.21 -21.39 17.66
CA TRP A 745 39.23 -22.31 18.25
C TRP A 745 38.60 -23.25 17.22
N VAL A 746 38.41 -22.79 15.98
CA VAL A 746 37.96 -23.64 14.86
C VAL A 746 38.94 -24.79 14.58
N GLU A 747 40.23 -24.51 14.62
CA GLU A 747 41.29 -25.53 14.47
C GLU A 747 41.28 -26.56 15.61
N ARG A 748 40.66 -26.24 16.74
CA ARG A 748 40.49 -27.11 17.92
C ARG A 748 39.10 -27.77 18.00
N GLY A 749 38.34 -27.72 16.92
CA GLY A 749 37.05 -28.42 16.80
C GLY A 749 35.81 -27.62 17.17
N VAL A 750 35.93 -26.34 17.55
CA VAL A 750 34.78 -25.48 17.83
C VAL A 750 34.26 -24.87 16.53
N LYS A 751 33.08 -25.28 16.07
CA LYS A 751 32.47 -24.79 14.82
C LYS A 751 31.31 -23.83 15.03
N THR A 752 30.97 -23.53 16.27
CA THR A 752 29.84 -22.66 16.60
C THR A 752 30.23 -21.61 17.63
N PHE A 753 29.86 -20.37 17.35
CA PHE A 753 30.16 -19.22 18.21
C PHE A 753 28.88 -18.47 18.54
N ARG A 754 28.59 -18.33 19.84
CA ARG A 754 27.59 -17.38 20.33
C ARG A 754 28.31 -16.05 20.51
N VAL A 755 27.97 -15.08 19.68
CA VAL A 755 28.63 -13.77 19.70
C VAL A 755 27.87 -12.84 20.63
N ASP A 756 28.57 -12.32 21.64
CA ASP A 756 28.01 -11.43 22.65
C ASP A 756 27.80 -10.01 22.09
N ASN A 757 26.59 -9.48 22.26
CA ASN A 757 26.23 -8.10 21.92
C ASN A 757 26.80 -7.57 20.59
N PRO A 758 26.68 -8.28 19.44
CA PRO A 758 27.32 -7.88 18.18
C PRO A 758 26.81 -6.54 17.66
N HIS A 759 25.61 -6.12 18.06
CA HIS A 759 25.01 -4.82 17.74
C HIS A 759 25.78 -3.61 18.30
N THR A 760 26.72 -3.83 19.22
CA THR A 760 27.60 -2.78 19.76
C THR A 760 28.92 -2.65 18.99
N LYS A 761 29.17 -3.51 18.00
CA LYS A 761 30.40 -3.56 17.18
C LYS A 761 30.07 -3.22 15.71
N PRO A 762 31.04 -2.77 14.89
CA PRO A 762 30.75 -2.31 13.54
C PRO A 762 30.22 -3.40 12.61
N LEU A 763 29.18 -3.09 11.83
CA LEU A 763 28.63 -4.00 10.82
C LEU A 763 29.66 -4.44 9.77
N PRO A 764 30.52 -3.55 9.20
CA PRO A 764 31.51 -3.97 8.20
C PRO A 764 32.53 -4.98 8.74
N PHE A 765 32.87 -4.89 10.04
CA PHE A 765 33.74 -5.88 10.69
C PHE A 765 33.09 -7.27 10.70
N TRP A 766 31.83 -7.36 11.13
CA TRP A 766 31.12 -8.65 11.16
C TRP A 766 30.94 -9.25 9.77
N GLU A 767 30.55 -8.43 8.80
CA GLU A 767 30.38 -8.84 7.41
C GLU A 767 31.69 -9.42 6.84
N TRP A 768 32.81 -8.72 7.05
CA TRP A 768 34.13 -9.18 6.63
C TRP A 768 34.59 -10.43 7.39
N MET A 769 34.54 -10.42 8.73
CA MET A 769 35.08 -11.50 9.56
C MET A 769 34.36 -12.82 9.32
N ILE A 770 33.01 -12.79 9.31
CA ILE A 770 32.20 -13.99 9.08
C ILE A 770 32.42 -14.53 7.67
N ALA A 771 32.45 -13.65 6.65
CA ALA A 771 32.74 -14.08 5.27
C ALA A 771 34.15 -14.69 5.18
N ASN A 772 35.14 -14.10 5.86
CA ASN A 772 36.52 -14.59 5.85
C ASN A 772 36.67 -15.96 6.51
N VAL A 773 36.00 -16.18 7.65
CA VAL A 773 35.98 -17.49 8.32
C VAL A 773 35.24 -18.51 7.47
N ARG A 774 34.03 -18.19 6.96
CA ARG A 774 33.22 -19.13 6.17
C ARG A 774 33.79 -19.45 4.79
N ALA A 775 34.65 -18.60 4.23
CA ALA A 775 35.42 -18.93 3.03
C ALA A 775 36.41 -20.09 3.26
N ARG A 776 36.86 -20.32 4.49
CA ARG A 776 37.76 -21.42 4.88
C ARG A 776 37.04 -22.58 5.56
N HIS A 777 36.02 -22.24 6.35
CA HIS A 777 35.22 -23.15 7.16
C HIS A 777 33.74 -22.84 6.94
N PRO A 778 33.15 -23.26 5.80
CA PRO A 778 31.75 -22.96 5.46
C PRO A 778 30.74 -23.58 6.45
N ASP A 779 31.20 -24.52 7.27
CA ASP A 779 30.50 -25.18 8.37
C ASP A 779 30.40 -24.35 9.66
N ALA A 780 31.12 -23.21 9.76
CA ALA A 780 31.07 -22.35 10.94
C ALA A 780 29.71 -21.65 11.11
N ILE A 781 29.16 -21.69 12.33
CA ILE A 781 27.89 -21.06 12.71
C ILE A 781 28.17 -19.89 13.67
N PHE A 782 27.51 -18.76 13.40
CA PHE A 782 27.52 -17.60 14.29
C PHE A 782 26.09 -17.28 14.76
N LEU A 783 25.88 -17.29 16.07
CA LEU A 783 24.64 -16.88 16.72
C LEU A 783 24.79 -15.45 17.23
N ALA A 784 23.95 -14.53 16.74
CA ALA A 784 23.93 -13.15 17.20
C ALA A 784 23.09 -12.98 18.47
N GLU A 785 23.71 -12.66 19.61
CA GLU A 785 22.98 -12.20 20.80
C GLU A 785 22.67 -10.70 20.71
N ALA A 786 21.62 -10.37 19.95
CA ALA A 786 21.28 -8.97 19.69
C ALA A 786 19.86 -8.64 20.16
N PHE A 787 19.71 -8.30 21.44
CA PHE A 787 18.46 -7.73 21.99
C PHE A 787 18.41 -6.21 21.74
N THR A 788 18.17 -5.83 20.49
CA THR A 788 18.14 -4.43 20.02
C THR A 788 16.95 -4.19 19.10
N ARG A 789 16.82 -3.06 18.40
CA ARG A 789 15.70 -2.78 17.48
C ARG A 789 15.69 -3.71 16.25
N PRO A 790 14.52 -4.03 15.65
CA PRO A 790 14.41 -5.02 14.56
C PRO A 790 15.31 -4.75 13.36
N GLY A 791 15.42 -3.49 12.92
CA GLY A 791 16.27 -3.12 11.78
C GLY A 791 17.74 -3.53 11.95
N MET A 792 18.28 -3.43 13.17
CA MET A 792 19.64 -3.85 13.49
C MET A 792 19.77 -5.38 13.57
N MET A 793 18.81 -6.06 14.22
CA MET A 793 18.78 -7.52 14.29
C MET A 793 18.74 -8.16 12.90
N TYR A 794 17.87 -7.64 12.02
CA TYR A 794 17.75 -8.10 10.64
C TYR A 794 18.98 -7.78 9.82
N ARG A 795 19.64 -6.63 10.04
CA ARG A 795 20.90 -6.31 9.36
C ARG A 795 22.02 -7.29 9.75
N LEU A 796 22.16 -7.63 11.03
CA LEU A 796 23.15 -8.64 11.48
C LEU A 796 22.92 -9.99 10.81
N ALA A 797 21.67 -10.44 10.73
CA ALA A 797 21.36 -11.67 10.01
C ALA A 797 21.74 -11.59 8.53
N LYS A 798 21.42 -10.50 7.82
CA LYS A 798 21.76 -10.31 6.41
C LYS A 798 23.26 -10.37 6.12
N ILE A 799 24.09 -9.79 6.98
CA ILE A 799 25.54 -9.67 6.74
C ILE A 799 26.33 -10.93 7.09
N GLY A 800 25.70 -11.99 7.62
CA GLY A 800 26.34 -13.30 7.71
C GLY A 800 26.00 -14.15 8.93
N PHE A 801 25.38 -13.60 9.98
CA PHE A 801 25.04 -14.37 11.18
C PHE A 801 24.04 -15.50 10.86
N SER A 802 24.42 -16.75 11.08
CA SER A 802 23.61 -17.94 10.79
C SER A 802 22.31 -17.98 11.57
N GLN A 803 22.34 -17.54 12.83
CA GLN A 803 21.26 -17.60 13.80
C GLN A 803 21.15 -16.29 14.58
N SER A 804 19.97 -16.02 15.14
CA SER A 804 19.73 -14.80 15.92
C SER A 804 18.91 -15.09 17.17
N TYR A 805 19.33 -14.55 18.33
CA TYR A 805 18.42 -14.41 19.47
C TYR A 805 17.21 -13.54 19.09
N THR A 806 16.15 -13.62 19.90
CA THR A 806 14.82 -13.10 19.52
C THR A 806 14.12 -12.42 20.67
N TYR A 807 12.95 -11.84 20.41
CA TYR A 807 12.12 -11.30 21.48
C TYR A 807 11.22 -12.33 22.17
N PHE A 808 11.43 -13.63 21.93
CA PHE A 808 10.54 -14.69 22.40
C PHE A 808 10.23 -14.59 23.90
N THR A 809 11.24 -14.31 24.74
CA THR A 809 11.10 -14.18 26.20
C THR A 809 10.18 -13.05 26.65
N TRP A 810 9.88 -12.08 25.79
CA TRP A 810 8.96 -10.96 26.06
C TRP A 810 7.69 -11.02 25.20
N ARG A 811 7.28 -12.23 24.79
CA ARG A 811 6.03 -12.51 24.07
C ARG A 811 5.29 -13.58 24.84
N ASP A 812 4.36 -13.17 25.69
CA ASP A 812 3.66 -14.07 26.63
C ASP A 812 2.18 -14.24 26.26
N HIS A 813 1.62 -13.29 25.53
CA HIS A 813 0.21 -13.32 25.15
C HIS A 813 -0.01 -13.91 23.76
N LYS A 814 -1.21 -14.47 23.53
CA LYS A 814 -1.60 -15.14 22.27
C LYS A 814 -1.39 -14.24 21.05
N GLY A 815 -1.88 -12.99 21.09
CA GLY A 815 -1.73 -12.03 19.99
C GLY A 815 -0.26 -11.71 19.70
N GLU A 816 0.53 -11.46 20.74
CA GLU A 816 1.97 -11.15 20.62
C GLU A 816 2.76 -12.28 19.95
N LEU A 817 2.47 -13.53 20.32
CA LEU A 817 3.11 -14.72 19.73
C LEU A 817 2.68 -14.91 18.27
N ILE A 818 1.39 -14.72 17.96
CA ILE A 818 0.86 -14.82 16.60
C ILE A 818 1.51 -13.77 15.71
N ASP A 819 1.51 -12.51 16.14
CA ASP A 819 2.07 -11.40 15.37
C ASP A 819 3.57 -11.62 15.11
N TYR A 820 4.32 -12.03 16.14
CA TYR A 820 5.76 -12.22 16.00
C TYR A 820 6.13 -13.39 15.08
N ILE A 821 5.44 -14.53 15.19
CA ILE A 821 5.71 -15.67 14.28
C ILE A 821 5.23 -15.34 12.86
N THR A 822 4.12 -14.62 12.71
CA THR A 822 3.64 -14.18 11.39
C THR A 822 4.64 -13.24 10.73
N GLU A 823 5.21 -12.28 11.46
CA GLU A 823 6.29 -11.41 10.97
C GLU A 823 7.47 -12.25 10.45
N LEU A 824 7.95 -13.20 11.25
CA LEU A 824 9.13 -14.02 10.91
C LEU A 824 8.90 -14.96 9.71
N THR A 825 7.65 -15.39 9.47
CA THR A 825 7.34 -16.43 8.47
C THR A 825 6.72 -15.89 7.18
N GLN A 826 6.02 -14.74 7.24
CA GLN A 826 5.26 -14.19 6.11
C GLN A 826 5.86 -12.90 5.52
N THR A 827 6.90 -12.34 6.12
CA THR A 827 7.59 -11.15 5.62
C THR A 827 9.03 -11.45 5.21
N GLY A 828 9.81 -10.43 4.83
CA GLY A 828 11.20 -10.59 4.35
C GLY A 828 12.16 -11.45 5.23
N PRO A 829 12.09 -11.43 6.58
CA PRO A 829 12.93 -12.26 7.45
C PRO A 829 12.90 -13.76 7.14
N LYS A 830 11.83 -14.29 6.54
CA LYS A 830 11.74 -15.71 6.15
C LYS A 830 12.92 -16.18 5.29
N GLU A 831 13.54 -15.25 4.54
CA GLU A 831 14.64 -15.55 3.62
C GLU A 831 16.02 -15.53 4.28
N PHE A 832 16.21 -14.87 5.43
CA PHE A 832 17.56 -14.64 5.99
C PHE A 832 17.67 -14.71 7.52
N TYR A 833 16.56 -14.73 8.25
CA TYR A 833 16.52 -14.69 9.71
C TYR A 833 16.15 -16.05 10.28
N ARG A 834 17.01 -16.64 11.12
CA ARG A 834 16.73 -17.91 11.79
C ARG A 834 16.59 -17.68 13.30
N PRO A 835 15.35 -17.71 13.83
CA PRO A 835 15.06 -17.31 15.20
C PRO A 835 15.47 -18.38 16.23
N HIS A 836 16.46 -18.10 17.07
CA HIS A 836 16.89 -18.99 18.15
C HIS A 836 16.11 -18.70 19.43
N PHE A 837 15.21 -19.61 19.81
CA PHE A 837 14.33 -19.44 20.96
C PHE A 837 14.97 -20.03 22.22
N PHE A 838 15.77 -19.22 22.90
CA PHE A 838 16.15 -19.49 24.29
C PHE A 838 14.97 -19.22 25.22
N VAL A 839 14.66 -20.17 26.09
CA VAL A 839 13.58 -20.02 27.09
C VAL A 839 13.99 -19.18 28.29
N ASN A 840 15.29 -19.14 28.57
CA ASN A 840 15.97 -18.32 29.56
C ASN A 840 17.43 -18.12 29.14
N THR A 841 18.11 -17.15 29.74
CA THR A 841 19.57 -16.97 29.63
C THR A 841 20.11 -16.55 31.00
N PRO A 842 21.43 -16.57 31.26
CA PRO A 842 21.98 -16.09 32.53
C PRO A 842 21.62 -14.64 32.89
N ASP A 843 21.26 -13.83 31.89
CA ASP A 843 20.84 -12.43 32.01
C ASP A 843 19.31 -12.23 31.99
N ILE A 844 18.56 -13.24 31.57
CA ILE A 844 17.11 -13.16 31.35
C ILE A 844 16.44 -14.34 32.07
N ASN A 845 15.91 -14.05 33.25
CA ASN A 845 14.88 -14.77 33.98
C ASN A 845 13.53 -14.08 33.69
N PRO A 846 12.78 -14.48 32.64
CA PRO A 846 11.59 -13.78 32.18
C PRO A 846 10.55 -13.61 33.30
N HIS A 847 9.90 -12.44 33.36
CA HIS A 847 8.89 -12.16 34.37
C HIS A 847 7.76 -13.21 34.45
N PHE A 848 7.36 -13.77 33.31
CA PHE A 848 6.38 -14.87 33.26
C PHE A 848 6.81 -16.07 34.13
N LEU A 849 8.08 -16.48 34.06
CA LEU A 849 8.58 -17.64 34.81
C LEU A 849 8.66 -17.38 36.32
N GLN A 850 8.88 -16.13 36.73
CA GLN A 850 9.05 -15.73 38.13
C GLN A 850 7.80 -16.02 38.99
N THR A 851 6.61 -16.05 38.38
CA THR A 851 5.34 -16.22 39.10
C THR A 851 4.54 -17.44 38.65
N SER A 852 4.86 -18.06 37.51
CA SER A 852 4.06 -19.14 36.92
C SER A 852 4.21 -20.51 37.61
N GLY A 853 5.27 -20.71 38.40
CA GLY A 853 5.66 -22.03 38.88
C GLY A 853 5.98 -23.02 37.74
N ARG A 854 6.05 -24.32 38.08
CA ARG A 854 6.36 -25.41 37.13
C ARG A 854 5.54 -25.39 35.83
N PRO A 855 4.21 -25.13 35.83
CA PRO A 855 3.43 -25.04 34.59
C PRO A 855 4.00 -24.06 33.56
N GLY A 856 4.44 -22.87 33.99
CA GLY A 856 4.98 -21.88 33.05
C GLY A 856 6.29 -22.31 32.37
N PHE A 857 7.17 -23.01 33.09
CA PHE A 857 8.39 -23.57 32.47
C PHE A 857 8.03 -24.57 31.36
N ARG A 858 7.00 -25.41 31.58
CA ARG A 858 6.51 -26.36 30.56
C ARG A 858 5.88 -25.65 29.36
N ILE A 859 5.11 -24.58 29.61
CA ILE A 859 4.52 -23.71 28.56
C ILE A 859 5.63 -23.10 27.69
N ARG A 860 6.64 -22.48 28.30
CA ARG A 860 7.73 -21.84 27.55
C ARG A 860 8.58 -22.88 26.80
N ALA A 861 8.82 -24.04 27.40
CA ALA A 861 9.56 -25.13 26.76
C ALA A 861 8.86 -25.63 25.48
N VAL A 862 7.56 -25.95 25.55
CA VAL A 862 6.83 -26.43 24.37
C VAL A 862 6.79 -25.35 23.29
N LEU A 863 6.47 -24.10 23.64
CA LEU A 863 6.41 -23.00 22.67
C LEU A 863 7.75 -22.80 21.94
N ALA A 864 8.86 -22.77 22.68
CA ALA A 864 10.19 -22.62 22.09
C ALA A 864 10.53 -23.79 21.17
N ALA A 865 10.29 -25.02 21.66
CA ALA A 865 10.63 -26.26 20.99
C ALA A 865 9.81 -26.53 19.72
N THR A 866 8.58 -26.01 19.61
CA THR A 866 7.71 -26.28 18.47
C THR A 866 7.53 -25.09 17.52
N LEU A 867 7.68 -23.84 17.97
CA LEU A 867 7.59 -22.66 17.09
C LEU A 867 8.89 -22.35 16.34
N SER A 868 10.04 -22.82 16.83
CA SER A 868 11.32 -22.67 16.13
C SER A 868 12.07 -23.98 15.95
N GLY A 869 12.79 -24.12 14.84
CA GLY A 869 13.80 -25.17 14.68
C GLY A 869 14.99 -25.01 15.63
N LEU A 870 15.21 -23.83 16.20
CA LEU A 870 16.32 -23.52 17.10
C LEU A 870 15.79 -23.29 18.52
N PHE A 871 16.11 -24.21 19.43
CA PHE A 871 15.65 -24.23 20.82
C PHE A 871 16.86 -24.11 21.75
N GLY A 872 16.81 -23.22 22.75
CA GLY A 872 17.89 -23.04 23.72
C GLY A 872 17.39 -23.09 25.16
N VAL A 873 18.21 -23.67 26.05
CA VAL A 873 17.95 -23.77 27.49
C VAL A 873 19.22 -23.43 28.25
N TYR A 874 19.13 -22.57 29.26
CA TYR A 874 20.19 -22.35 30.23
C TYR A 874 19.95 -23.18 31.50
N SER A 875 21.00 -23.89 31.94
CA SER A 875 20.99 -24.82 33.07
C SER A 875 20.35 -24.23 34.32
N GLY A 876 19.40 -24.95 34.91
CA GLY A 876 18.56 -24.49 36.01
C GLY A 876 17.10 -24.29 35.59
N PHE A 877 16.85 -24.07 34.30
CA PHE A 877 15.49 -24.04 33.74
C PHE A 877 14.76 -25.37 33.96
N GLU A 878 15.45 -26.49 33.80
CA GLU A 878 14.89 -27.82 34.01
C GLU A 878 14.45 -28.05 35.46
N LEU A 879 15.04 -27.32 36.42
CA LEU A 879 14.69 -27.35 37.83
C LEU A 879 13.64 -26.29 38.21
N CYS A 880 13.14 -25.54 37.23
CA CYS A 880 12.22 -24.43 37.42
C CYS A 880 12.79 -23.33 38.34
N GLU A 881 14.11 -23.07 38.27
CA GLU A 881 14.72 -21.95 38.99
C GLU A 881 14.15 -20.63 38.47
N ALA A 882 13.49 -19.86 39.34
CA ALA A 882 12.77 -18.65 38.96
C ALA A 882 13.02 -17.45 39.89
N ALA A 883 13.77 -17.63 40.99
CA ALA A 883 14.00 -16.60 41.99
C ALA A 883 14.72 -15.38 41.36
N PRO A 884 14.09 -14.20 41.32
CA PRO A 884 14.70 -13.02 40.73
C PRO A 884 15.37 -12.14 41.79
N VAL A 885 16.33 -11.33 41.36
CA VAL A 885 16.62 -10.09 42.07
C VAL A 885 15.34 -9.24 42.02
N PRO A 886 14.80 -8.75 43.16
CA PRO A 886 13.49 -8.11 43.18
C PRO A 886 13.31 -7.01 42.12
N GLY A 887 12.25 -7.15 41.31
CA GLY A 887 11.90 -6.18 40.25
C GLY A 887 12.81 -6.22 39.02
N LYS A 888 13.65 -7.24 38.85
CA LYS A 888 14.56 -7.41 37.70
C LYS A 888 14.37 -8.76 37.03
N GLU A 889 14.88 -8.88 35.81
CA GLU A 889 14.99 -10.16 35.09
C GLU A 889 16.31 -10.89 35.39
N GLU A 890 17.11 -10.42 36.34
CA GLU A 890 18.34 -11.12 36.74
C GLU A 890 18.01 -12.20 37.78
N TYR A 891 18.65 -13.36 37.67
CA TYR A 891 18.56 -14.42 38.68
C TYR A 891 19.14 -13.96 40.03
N LEU A 892 18.47 -14.32 41.13
CA LEU A 892 19.05 -14.25 42.46
C LEU A 892 20.19 -15.27 42.59
N ASP A 893 21.29 -14.86 43.20
CA ASP A 893 22.49 -15.68 43.38
C ASP A 893 22.98 -16.19 42.01
N SER A 894 23.07 -15.26 41.05
CA SER A 894 23.36 -15.58 39.65
C SER A 894 24.70 -16.30 39.50
N GLU A 895 24.67 -17.45 38.82
CA GLU A 895 25.83 -18.28 38.46
C GLU A 895 26.91 -17.51 37.68
N LYS A 896 26.59 -16.34 37.12
CA LYS A 896 27.58 -15.41 36.55
C LYS A 896 28.62 -14.94 37.57
N TYR A 897 28.31 -14.91 38.86
CA TYR A 897 29.20 -14.37 39.89
C TYR A 897 29.58 -15.37 40.99
N GLU A 898 29.03 -16.59 40.95
CA GLU A 898 29.28 -17.65 41.94
C GLU A 898 29.32 -19.04 41.31
N ILE A 899 29.89 -20.01 42.03
CA ILE A 899 29.85 -21.44 41.66
C ILE A 899 28.53 -22.02 42.17
N ARG A 900 27.73 -22.61 41.28
CA ARG A 900 26.35 -23.04 41.58
C ARG A 900 26.12 -24.53 41.28
N PRO A 901 26.53 -25.44 42.19
CA PRO A 901 26.23 -26.86 42.04
C PRO A 901 24.72 -27.11 42.16
N ARG A 902 24.19 -28.04 41.34
CA ARG A 902 22.75 -28.33 41.27
C ARG A 902 22.47 -29.83 41.44
N ASP A 903 21.39 -30.16 42.14
CA ASP A 903 20.81 -31.51 42.12
C ASP A 903 19.82 -31.62 40.96
N PHE A 904 20.28 -32.17 39.83
CA PHE A 904 19.45 -32.31 38.64
C PHE A 904 18.33 -33.35 38.77
N ALA A 905 18.35 -34.17 39.82
CA ALA A 905 17.31 -35.15 40.12
C ALA A 905 16.24 -34.59 41.07
N ALA A 906 16.33 -33.31 41.46
CA ALA A 906 15.38 -32.69 42.38
C ALA A 906 13.91 -32.87 41.93
N PRO A 907 12.99 -33.19 42.86
CA PRO A 907 11.60 -33.44 42.52
C PRO A 907 10.93 -32.18 41.95
N GLY A 908 10.04 -32.35 40.98
CA GLY A 908 9.35 -31.24 40.32
C GLY A 908 10.08 -30.67 39.10
N ASN A 909 11.23 -31.23 38.72
CA ASN A 909 11.91 -30.89 37.48
C ASN A 909 11.05 -31.20 36.22
N ILE A 910 11.48 -30.67 35.09
CA ILE A 910 10.85 -30.84 33.75
C ILE A 910 11.81 -31.49 32.74
N VAL A 911 12.82 -32.23 33.21
CA VAL A 911 13.76 -32.97 32.34
C VAL A 911 13.01 -33.89 31.38
N GLY A 912 11.95 -34.54 31.85
CA GLY A 912 11.09 -35.39 31.02
C GLY A 912 10.37 -34.66 29.88
N ASP A 913 9.89 -33.43 30.12
CA ASP A 913 9.27 -32.60 29.08
C ASP A 913 10.31 -32.18 28.03
N ILE A 914 11.49 -31.71 28.46
CA ILE A 914 12.58 -31.33 27.53
C ILE A 914 13.00 -32.53 26.68
N THR A 915 13.17 -33.69 27.31
CA THR A 915 13.51 -34.95 26.62
C THR A 915 12.46 -35.33 25.58
N LEU A 916 11.17 -35.27 25.95
CA LEU A 916 10.07 -35.52 25.04
C LEU A 916 10.11 -34.57 23.83
N LEU A 917 10.22 -33.26 24.09
CA LEU A 917 10.21 -32.23 23.05
C LEU A 917 11.39 -32.38 22.08
N ASN A 918 12.60 -32.60 22.58
CA ASN A 918 13.77 -32.84 21.73
C ASN A 918 13.65 -34.12 20.91
N ARG A 919 13.11 -35.20 21.50
CA ARG A 919 12.79 -36.44 20.76
C ARG A 919 11.80 -36.16 19.63
N LEU A 920 10.70 -35.43 19.89
CA LEU A 920 9.71 -35.10 18.86
C LEU A 920 10.32 -34.23 17.76
N ARG A 921 11.14 -33.23 18.12
CA ARG A 921 11.85 -32.38 17.17
C ARG A 921 12.78 -33.17 16.23
N ARG A 922 13.48 -34.17 16.75
CA ARG A 922 14.33 -35.07 15.96
C ARG A 922 13.51 -35.97 15.03
N SER A 923 12.38 -36.50 15.52
CA SER A 923 11.55 -37.45 14.77
C SER A 923 10.64 -36.81 13.71
N HIS A 924 10.31 -35.53 13.85
CA HIS A 924 9.35 -34.84 12.96
C HIS A 924 9.98 -33.63 12.28
N PRO A 925 10.28 -33.70 10.96
CA PRO A 925 10.82 -32.57 10.19
C PRO A 925 9.99 -31.28 10.29
N ALA A 926 8.68 -31.39 10.52
CA ALA A 926 7.79 -30.25 10.76
C ALA A 926 8.21 -29.33 11.92
N LEU A 927 8.99 -29.85 12.89
CA LEU A 927 9.50 -29.11 14.04
C LEU A 927 10.93 -28.59 13.83
N GLN A 928 11.56 -28.87 12.70
CA GLN A 928 12.94 -28.48 12.38
C GLN A 928 13.03 -27.12 11.66
N THR A 929 11.90 -26.43 11.51
CA THR A 929 11.82 -25.09 10.91
C THR A 929 10.71 -24.27 11.57
N HIS A 930 10.80 -22.95 11.49
CA HIS A 930 9.74 -22.03 11.91
C HIS A 930 8.79 -21.67 10.75
N LEU A 931 9.27 -21.81 9.50
CA LEU A 931 8.64 -21.29 8.27
C LEU A 931 7.29 -21.92 7.93
N ASN A 932 6.98 -23.09 8.46
CA ASN A 932 5.76 -23.84 8.18
C ASN A 932 4.64 -23.62 9.22
N THR A 933 4.76 -22.63 10.11
CA THR A 933 3.77 -22.43 11.18
C THR A 933 2.50 -21.78 10.66
N ARG A 934 1.34 -22.37 10.98
CA ARG A 934 0.02 -21.78 10.68
C ARG A 934 -0.90 -21.82 11.90
N PHE A 935 -1.37 -20.66 12.32
CA PHE A 935 -2.29 -20.55 13.45
C PHE A 935 -3.71 -20.99 13.08
N LEU A 936 -4.35 -21.70 14.00
CA LEU A 936 -5.70 -22.24 13.86
C LEU A 936 -6.61 -21.66 14.95
N HIS A 937 -7.92 -21.75 14.73
CA HIS A 937 -8.91 -21.19 15.64
C HIS A 937 -9.22 -22.14 16.81
N ILE A 938 -9.22 -21.57 18.02
CA ILE A 938 -9.81 -22.14 19.23
C ILE A 938 -10.55 -21.01 19.97
N SER A 939 -11.69 -21.33 20.56
CA SER A 939 -12.60 -20.36 21.19
C SER A 939 -12.09 -19.71 22.47
N ASP A 940 -10.99 -20.20 23.06
CA ASP A 940 -10.40 -19.64 24.28
C ASP A 940 -9.18 -18.76 23.94
N ASP A 941 -9.18 -17.52 24.44
CA ASP A 941 -8.14 -16.53 24.17
C ASP A 941 -6.83 -16.78 24.95
N ALA A 942 -6.87 -17.59 26.00
CA ALA A 942 -5.69 -18.04 26.73
C ALA A 942 -5.06 -19.28 26.10
N VAL A 943 -5.64 -19.86 25.04
CA VAL A 943 -5.09 -21.05 24.37
C VAL A 943 -4.60 -20.71 22.97
N LEU A 944 -3.33 -21.04 22.71
CA LEU A 944 -2.70 -20.95 21.39
C LEU A 944 -2.79 -22.30 20.68
N TYR A 945 -3.20 -22.31 19.42
CA TYR A 945 -3.38 -23.51 18.62
C TYR A 945 -2.84 -23.30 17.19
N TYR A 946 -1.99 -24.20 16.72
CA TYR A 946 -1.35 -24.09 15.42
C TYR A 946 -1.00 -25.46 14.81
N ALA A 947 -0.94 -25.47 13.48
CA ALA A 947 -0.50 -26.56 12.66
C ALA A 947 0.95 -26.36 12.19
N LYS A 948 1.66 -27.49 12.08
CA LYS A 948 2.99 -27.60 11.50
C LYS A 948 3.00 -28.79 10.51
N PRO A 949 2.74 -28.56 9.22
CA PRO A 949 2.82 -29.62 8.21
C PRO A 949 4.27 -30.05 8.00
N SER A 950 4.47 -31.32 7.71
CA SER A 950 5.74 -31.82 7.20
C SER A 950 6.10 -31.15 5.86
N PRO A 951 7.40 -31.00 5.54
CA PRO A 951 7.82 -30.41 4.27
C PRO A 951 7.29 -31.14 3.02
N ASP A 952 7.05 -32.45 3.11
CA ASP A 952 6.51 -33.26 2.02
C ASP A 952 4.97 -33.39 2.06
N GLY A 953 4.32 -32.80 3.07
CA GLY A 953 2.87 -32.87 3.27
C GLY A 953 2.33 -34.25 3.68
N SER A 954 3.20 -35.20 4.05
CA SER A 954 2.80 -36.57 4.40
C SER A 954 2.08 -36.68 5.74
N ASP A 955 2.44 -35.82 6.70
CA ASP A 955 1.78 -35.66 8.00
C ASP A 955 1.70 -34.20 8.45
N MET A 956 0.91 -33.95 9.49
CA MET A 956 0.83 -32.64 10.14
C MET A 956 0.83 -32.80 11.66
N LEU A 957 1.59 -31.96 12.33
CA LEU A 957 1.51 -31.82 13.77
C LEU A 957 0.55 -30.69 14.15
N LEU A 958 -0.31 -30.96 15.12
CA LEU A 958 -1.21 -30.01 15.74
C LEU A 958 -0.73 -29.77 17.16
N VAL A 959 -0.38 -28.52 17.49
CA VAL A 959 0.15 -28.14 18.79
C VAL A 959 -0.81 -27.17 19.45
N MET A 960 -1.17 -27.47 20.70
CA MET A 960 -2.06 -26.63 21.50
C MET A 960 -1.43 -26.36 22.86
N VAL A 961 -1.44 -25.11 23.30
CA VAL A 961 -0.77 -24.66 24.53
C VAL A 961 -1.68 -23.67 25.27
N SER A 962 -2.00 -23.97 26.54
CA SER A 962 -2.55 -22.98 27.46
C SER A 962 -1.45 -22.01 27.88
N LEU A 963 -1.69 -20.72 27.70
CA LEU A 963 -0.81 -19.64 28.14
C LEU A 963 -1.11 -19.20 29.58
N ASP A 964 -2.17 -19.75 30.20
CA ASP A 964 -2.46 -19.55 31.61
C ASP A 964 -1.81 -20.66 32.46
N PRO A 965 -0.81 -20.32 33.30
CA PRO A 965 -0.13 -21.31 34.14
C PRO A 965 -0.87 -21.61 35.45
N HIS A 966 -2.01 -20.97 35.72
CA HIS A 966 -2.69 -21.03 37.02
C HIS A 966 -4.06 -21.71 36.97
N ASN A 967 -4.77 -21.60 35.85
CA ASN A 967 -6.15 -22.11 35.75
C ASN A 967 -6.31 -23.09 34.59
N SER A 968 -7.23 -24.05 34.77
CA SER A 968 -7.68 -24.92 33.68
C SER A 968 -8.42 -24.10 32.61
N ARG A 969 -8.14 -24.40 31.35
CA ARG A 969 -8.72 -23.72 30.18
C ARG A 969 -9.42 -24.72 29.27
N SER A 970 -10.56 -24.34 28.71
CA SER A 970 -11.37 -25.22 27.86
C SER A 970 -11.92 -24.47 26.66
N GLY A 971 -11.97 -25.13 25.51
CA GLY A 971 -12.44 -24.49 24.29
C GLY A 971 -12.85 -25.47 23.19
N HIS A 972 -13.65 -24.96 22.26
CA HIS A 972 -13.95 -25.62 21.00
C HIS A 972 -12.91 -25.23 19.96
N PHE A 973 -12.43 -26.20 19.19
CA PHE A 973 -11.43 -25.99 18.14
C PHE A 973 -11.79 -26.75 16.87
N GLU A 974 -11.25 -26.27 15.76
CA GLU A 974 -11.44 -26.87 14.45
C GLU A 974 -10.23 -27.74 14.06
N VAL A 975 -10.51 -28.95 13.59
CA VAL A 975 -9.52 -29.83 12.96
C VAL A 975 -9.49 -29.49 11.47
N PRO A 976 -8.32 -29.19 10.87
CA PRO A 976 -8.24 -28.70 9.50
C PRO A 976 -8.39 -29.82 8.46
N LEU A 977 -9.57 -30.41 8.39
CA LEU A 977 -9.88 -31.55 7.50
C LEU A 977 -9.72 -31.20 6.01
N TRP A 978 -9.97 -29.94 5.63
CA TRP A 978 -9.86 -29.45 4.26
C TRP A 978 -8.43 -29.51 3.71
N ASP A 979 -7.40 -29.43 4.56
CA ASP A 979 -6.00 -29.54 4.13
C ASP A 979 -5.66 -30.95 3.64
N PHE A 980 -6.50 -31.94 3.98
CA PHE A 980 -6.41 -33.33 3.53
C PHE A 980 -7.47 -33.69 2.49
N GLY A 981 -8.26 -32.71 2.01
CA GLY A 981 -9.39 -32.96 1.10
C GLY A 981 -10.52 -33.78 1.74
N ILE A 982 -10.65 -33.76 3.07
CA ILE A 982 -11.69 -34.48 3.82
C ILE A 982 -12.84 -33.50 4.11
N ASP A 983 -14.09 -33.94 3.89
CA ASP A 983 -15.30 -33.16 4.19
C ASP A 983 -15.43 -32.83 5.69
N ASP A 984 -16.17 -31.76 6.01
CA ASP A 984 -16.41 -31.25 7.38
C ASP A 984 -16.96 -32.29 8.37
N ASN A 985 -17.65 -33.32 7.89
CA ASN A 985 -18.22 -34.43 8.67
C ASN A 985 -17.39 -35.72 8.60
N GLY A 986 -16.22 -35.68 7.96
CA GLY A 986 -15.32 -36.81 7.81
C GLY A 986 -14.65 -37.22 9.11
N SER A 987 -13.65 -38.08 9.02
CA SER A 987 -12.89 -38.55 10.18
C SER A 987 -11.40 -38.62 9.87
N ILE A 988 -10.55 -38.37 10.88
CA ILE A 988 -9.09 -38.40 10.74
C ILE A 988 -8.44 -39.17 11.89
N GLY A 989 -7.40 -39.94 11.57
CA GLY A 989 -6.60 -40.66 12.56
C GLY A 989 -5.67 -39.71 13.31
N VAL A 990 -5.58 -39.91 14.62
CA VAL A 990 -4.85 -39.03 15.54
C VAL A 990 -3.96 -39.87 16.44
N GLU A 991 -2.71 -39.44 16.61
CA GLU A 991 -1.78 -39.99 17.58
C GLU A 991 -1.40 -38.89 18.58
N ASP A 992 -1.64 -39.12 19.88
CA ASP A 992 -1.26 -38.19 20.94
C ASP A 992 0.22 -38.40 21.29
N LEU A 993 1.04 -37.43 20.90
CA LEU A 993 2.49 -37.49 21.09
C LEU A 993 2.90 -37.08 22.51
N THR A 994 2.00 -36.49 23.30
CA THR A 994 2.25 -36.06 24.68
C THR A 994 1.94 -37.18 25.68
N MET A 995 0.76 -37.77 25.61
CA MET A 995 0.30 -38.81 26.55
C MET A 995 0.47 -40.23 25.99
N GLY A 996 0.68 -40.35 24.68
CA GLY A 996 0.64 -41.64 23.98
C GLY A 996 -0.80 -42.06 23.65
N GLY A 997 -0.93 -42.96 22.67
CA GLY A 997 -2.20 -43.53 22.24
C GLY A 997 -2.66 -43.04 20.87
N ARG A 998 -3.57 -43.81 20.27
CA ARG A 998 -4.15 -43.56 18.95
C ARG A 998 -5.67 -43.57 19.04
N PHE A 999 -6.31 -42.61 18.38
CA PHE A 999 -7.76 -42.52 18.32
C PHE A 999 -8.19 -41.82 17.01
N ARG A 1000 -9.50 -41.59 16.86
CA ARG A 1000 -10.08 -40.96 15.68
C ARG A 1000 -10.97 -39.79 16.08
N TRP A 1001 -10.79 -38.65 15.43
CA TRP A 1001 -11.74 -37.54 15.51
C TRP A 1001 -12.79 -37.68 14.41
N TYR A 1002 -14.04 -37.35 14.73
CA TYR A 1002 -15.18 -37.35 13.82
C TYR A 1002 -15.76 -35.95 13.74
N GLY A 1003 -15.90 -35.45 12.52
CA GLY A 1003 -16.23 -34.06 12.24
C GLY A 1003 -15.07 -33.10 12.57
N LYS A 1004 -15.15 -31.88 12.04
CA LYS A 1004 -14.12 -30.86 12.24
C LYS A 1004 -14.14 -30.22 13.63
N TRP A 1005 -15.28 -30.19 14.32
CA TRP A 1005 -15.40 -29.53 15.62
C TRP A 1005 -15.11 -30.50 16.76
N GLN A 1006 -14.12 -30.15 17.58
CA GLN A 1006 -13.72 -30.91 18.77
C GLN A 1006 -13.73 -30.00 20.00
N HIS A 1007 -13.65 -30.60 21.19
CA HIS A 1007 -13.58 -29.89 22.47
C HIS A 1007 -12.43 -30.43 23.33
N ILE A 1008 -11.79 -29.57 24.10
CA ILE A 1008 -10.68 -29.95 24.98
C ILE A 1008 -10.64 -29.10 26.25
N THR A 1009 -10.08 -29.68 27.30
CA THR A 1009 -9.64 -29.02 28.53
C THR A 1009 -8.14 -29.24 28.74
N LEU A 1010 -7.41 -28.17 29.08
CA LEU A 1010 -6.01 -28.17 29.46
C LEU A 1010 -5.87 -27.69 30.91
N ASP A 1011 -5.30 -28.53 31.77
CA ASP A 1011 -4.99 -28.19 33.16
C ASP A 1011 -3.55 -27.65 33.30
N PRO A 1012 -3.22 -26.84 34.33
CA PRO A 1012 -1.85 -26.36 34.57
C PRO A 1012 -0.81 -27.48 34.68
N ASP A 1013 -1.20 -28.65 35.20
CA ASP A 1013 -0.35 -29.84 35.28
C ASP A 1013 -0.20 -30.57 33.94
N GLN A 1014 -0.92 -30.16 32.89
CA GLN A 1014 -0.79 -30.68 31.53
C GLN A 1014 -1.10 -29.57 30.50
N PRO A 1015 -0.28 -28.50 30.45
CA PRO A 1015 -0.67 -27.24 29.83
C PRO A 1015 -0.59 -27.27 28.29
N TYR A 1016 -0.22 -28.40 27.68
CA TYR A 1016 -0.13 -28.54 26.23
C TYR A 1016 -0.55 -29.93 25.74
N ARG A 1017 -0.87 -30.00 24.44
CA ARG A 1017 -1.05 -31.22 23.67
C ARG A 1017 -0.36 -31.10 22.33
N ILE A 1018 0.20 -32.22 21.88
CA ILE A 1018 0.79 -32.35 20.56
C ILE A 1018 0.22 -33.61 19.93
N TRP A 1019 -0.43 -33.45 18.78
CA TRP A 1019 -0.97 -34.56 18.02
C TRP A 1019 -0.32 -34.65 16.65
N ARG A 1020 -0.13 -35.87 16.16
CA ARG A 1020 0.09 -36.12 14.74
C ARG A 1020 -1.23 -36.52 14.10
N VAL A 1021 -1.56 -35.87 12.99
CA VAL A 1021 -2.71 -36.22 12.16
C VAL A 1021 -2.25 -36.58 10.75
N ALA A 1022 -2.85 -37.64 10.19
CA ALA A 1022 -2.56 -38.10 8.84
C ALA A 1022 -3.82 -38.76 8.20
N PRO A 1023 -4.04 -38.63 6.88
CA PRO A 1023 -5.11 -39.33 6.17
C PRO A 1023 -4.87 -40.84 6.18
N GLY A 1024 -5.94 -41.63 6.34
CA GLY A 1024 -5.87 -43.09 6.14
C GLY A 1024 -5.02 -43.87 7.16
N ALA A 1025 -4.58 -43.24 8.26
CA ALA A 1025 -4.00 -43.96 9.38
C ALA A 1025 -5.07 -44.89 10.00
N ASP A 1026 -5.03 -46.17 9.65
CA ASP A 1026 -5.72 -47.21 10.38
C ASP A 1026 -5.09 -47.32 11.77
N ALA A 1027 -5.94 -47.31 12.80
CA ALA A 1027 -5.54 -47.25 14.21
C ALA A 1027 -4.69 -48.46 14.64
#